data_AF-V2XHP7-F1
#
_entry.id   AF-V2XHP7-F1
#
_cell.length_a   1.000
_cell.length_b   1.000
_cell.length_c   1.000
_cell.angle_alpha   90.00
_cell.angle_beta   90.00
_cell.angle_gamma   90.00
#
_symmetry.space_group_name_H-M   'P 1'
#
loop_
_entity.id
_entity.type
_entity.pdbx_description
1 polymer ?
#
loop_
_entity_poly.entity_id
_entity_poly.type
_entity_poly.pdbx_seq_one_letter_code
_entity_poly.pdbx_strand_id
1 'polypeptide(L)'
;MRVLCVAEKPSIAKSITLILSGGQFQTRNTSVNFIKNYAFDYPQTRSHFTVTAVAGHLTELDFTDTHRKWGSCDPFDLFDAPTVSRVKDDNKGMERNIFNEAKQATTLMIWTDCDREGEHIGSEIAKVAKRANRSIIVKRARFNAIVAQQIHYAAQHPVDLDIRLVDAVESRIVIDLKIGSAFTRYQTTNIKSRLGLNEGLYSYGPCQFPCLGFVVARFKDVQNFRPEPFWYIYLAVTTADDQETPFNWKRDRLFSEDEALVIYEHVMANPLARVIKVEKKETKKWKPLPLTTVEMQKAGSRLLKLAPKKILDIAEKLYQQGFLSYPRTETDQFDSQFDFQSLIEKQRADPSWGAFATSLQEGGFSTPRKGKNNDKAHPPIHPTAYAGNLHGEEKRVYEYITRRFLACCSKDAKGWQTVVEVVCGDELFEAKGLTVTERNYLMVFPYDKWNDHELPDFEEGQEFQPSVCELRHGETSRPSLLTEADLVSLMDKNGIGTDATIAGHINTVIEREYVIERMDGQTKYLLPSTLGLGLVEGYDQIDFSPSFSKPLLRRETERRVVEVAEGRRSKHDVINQSLEQYKEMYVIARREFGKVVEENGAAGRSRGAQRGGGGRGGGGGPGGGGPGGGGPDGGHGGPSSRRGKGGGPPSSNRGDIIQVDSEDDTGVFHSQ
;
A
#
# COMPACT_ATOMS: atom_id res chain seq x y z
N MET A 1 12.40 -31.66 29.69
CA MET A 1 11.05 -31.26 29.22
C MET A 1 11.00 -31.38 27.70
N ARG A 2 9.88 -31.77 27.09
CA ARG A 2 9.74 -31.81 25.62
C ARG A 2 8.86 -30.65 25.15
N VAL A 3 9.40 -29.80 24.29
CA VAL A 3 8.75 -28.57 23.84
C VAL A 3 8.49 -28.66 22.34
N LEU A 4 7.21 -28.67 21.94
CA LEU A 4 6.81 -28.52 20.55
C LEU A 4 6.77 -27.02 20.23
N CYS A 5 7.59 -26.58 19.28
CA CYS A 5 7.60 -25.22 18.79
C CYS A 5 6.95 -25.17 17.40
N VAL A 6 5.96 -24.30 17.18
CA VAL A 6 5.28 -24.19 15.88
C VAL A 6 5.34 -22.75 15.38
N ALA A 7 6.02 -22.53 14.25
CA ALA A 7 6.12 -21.24 13.58
C ALA A 7 5.06 -21.07 12.48
N GLU A 8 4.83 -19.83 12.03
CA GLU A 8 3.82 -19.52 11.02
C GLU A 8 4.18 -20.02 9.61
N LYS A 9 5.47 -20.05 9.29
CA LYS A 9 6.01 -20.38 7.96
C LYS A 9 7.24 -21.29 8.09
N PRO A 10 7.52 -22.15 7.09
CA PRO A 10 8.68 -23.06 7.11
C PRO A 10 10.01 -22.32 7.22
N SER A 11 10.14 -21.16 6.57
CA SER A 11 11.32 -20.29 6.61
C SER A 11 11.62 -19.85 8.04
N ILE A 12 10.60 -19.38 8.77
CA ILE A 12 10.71 -18.92 10.16
C ILE A 12 11.12 -20.09 11.08
N ALA A 13 10.48 -21.26 10.95
CA ALA A 13 10.86 -22.45 11.72
C ALA A 13 12.33 -22.83 11.52
N LYS A 14 12.82 -22.78 10.27
CA LYS A 14 14.22 -23.07 9.96
C LYS A 14 15.16 -22.03 10.57
N SER A 15 14.85 -20.74 10.46
CA SER A 15 15.67 -19.66 11.03
C SER A 15 15.74 -19.74 12.57
N ILE A 16 14.60 -19.96 13.24
CA ILE A 16 14.55 -20.16 14.70
C ILE A 16 15.38 -21.38 15.10
N THR A 17 15.24 -22.48 14.38
CA THR A 17 16.02 -23.70 14.62
C THR A 17 17.51 -23.44 14.52
N LEU A 18 17.97 -22.81 13.43
CA LEU A 18 19.38 -22.51 13.20
C LEU A 18 19.98 -21.69 14.34
N ILE A 19 19.24 -20.67 14.81
CA ILE A 19 19.64 -19.82 15.92
C ILE A 19 19.70 -20.63 17.23
N LEU A 20 18.60 -21.25 17.64
CA LEU A 20 18.49 -21.86 18.96
C LEU A 20 19.37 -23.11 19.12
N SER A 21 19.63 -23.83 18.02
CA SER A 21 20.47 -25.02 18.02
C SER A 21 21.96 -24.74 17.76
N GLY A 22 22.33 -23.51 17.39
CA GLY A 22 23.68 -23.22 16.89
C GLY A 22 24.06 -24.03 15.65
N GLY A 23 23.06 -24.43 14.84
CA GLY A 23 23.23 -25.28 13.67
C GLY A 23 23.24 -26.79 13.94
N GLN A 24 23.12 -27.24 15.20
CA GLN A 24 23.17 -28.66 15.58
C GLN A 24 21.76 -29.22 15.84
N PHE A 25 21.12 -29.79 14.81
CA PHE A 25 19.76 -30.34 14.92
C PHE A 25 19.55 -31.55 14.01
N GLN A 26 18.60 -32.39 14.38
CA GLN A 26 18.13 -33.52 13.58
C GLN A 26 16.89 -33.11 12.78
N THR A 27 16.87 -33.41 11.49
CA THR A 27 15.70 -33.13 10.63
C THR A 27 14.90 -34.39 10.39
N ARG A 28 13.59 -34.35 10.66
CA ARG A 28 12.63 -35.39 10.28
C ARG A 28 11.66 -34.85 9.22
N ASN A 29 11.39 -35.68 8.21
CA ASN A 29 10.39 -35.36 7.19
C ASN A 29 8.97 -35.52 7.72
N THR A 30 8.04 -34.75 7.16
CA THR A 30 6.60 -34.90 7.40
C THR A 30 5.90 -35.36 6.12
N SER A 31 4.60 -35.62 6.18
CA SER A 31 3.78 -35.90 4.99
C SER A 31 3.61 -34.69 4.06
N VAL A 32 4.03 -33.50 4.49
CA VAL A 32 4.00 -32.27 3.69
C VAL A 32 5.43 -31.90 3.31
N ASN A 33 5.75 -31.95 2.02
CA ASN A 33 7.13 -31.91 1.54
C ASN A 33 7.95 -30.69 2.03
N PHE A 34 7.31 -29.52 2.12
CA PHE A 34 7.94 -28.26 2.54
C PHE A 34 7.91 -28.01 4.06
N ILE A 35 7.27 -28.89 4.84
CA ILE A 35 7.25 -28.82 6.31
C ILE A 35 8.15 -29.91 6.87
N LYS A 36 9.03 -29.51 7.79
CA LYS A 36 9.99 -30.39 8.46
C LYS A 36 9.84 -30.28 9.98
N ASN A 37 10.30 -31.29 10.70
CA ASN A 37 10.45 -31.25 12.15
C ASN A 37 11.94 -31.22 12.48
N TYR A 38 12.38 -30.20 13.20
CA TYR A 38 13.76 -30.01 13.61
C TYR A 38 13.89 -30.26 15.11
N ALA A 39 14.66 -31.25 15.50
CA ALA A 39 14.82 -31.67 16.89
C ALA A 39 16.23 -31.38 17.41
N PHE A 40 16.33 -30.76 18.58
CA PHE A 40 17.60 -30.44 19.23
C PHE A 40 17.40 -30.24 20.74
N ASP A 41 18.48 -30.42 21.51
CA ASP A 41 18.50 -30.05 22.91
C ASP A 41 18.83 -28.56 23.04
N TYR A 42 18.06 -27.85 23.88
CA TYR A 42 18.25 -26.44 24.18
C TYR A 42 18.74 -26.29 25.63
N PRO A 43 20.06 -26.14 25.86
CA PRO A 43 20.67 -26.21 27.19
C PRO A 43 20.14 -25.14 28.16
N GLN A 44 19.85 -23.94 27.66
CA GLN A 44 19.44 -22.77 28.45
C GLN A 44 18.16 -23.03 29.26
N THR A 45 17.29 -23.95 28.80
CA THR A 45 16.07 -24.34 29.51
C THR A 45 16.03 -25.84 29.83
N ARG A 46 17.14 -26.56 29.65
CA ARG A 46 17.25 -28.03 29.83
C ARG A 46 16.10 -28.80 29.18
N SER A 47 15.79 -28.42 27.95
CA SER A 47 14.60 -28.90 27.23
C SER A 47 14.98 -29.46 25.86
N HIS A 48 14.21 -30.45 25.41
CA HIS A 48 14.31 -30.99 24.05
C HIS A 48 13.26 -30.32 23.18
N PHE A 49 13.70 -29.56 22.18
CA PHE A 49 12.83 -28.81 21.29
C PHE A 49 12.54 -29.65 20.04
N THR A 50 11.29 -29.62 19.58
CA THR A 50 10.93 -30.01 18.22
C THR A 50 10.26 -28.83 17.55
N VAL A 51 10.93 -28.20 16.59
CA VAL A 51 10.44 -27.04 15.85
C VAL A 51 9.82 -27.51 14.53
N THR A 52 8.60 -27.06 14.26
CA THR A 52 7.90 -27.28 12.99
C THR A 52 7.18 -25.99 12.59
N ALA A 53 6.40 -26.03 11.51
CA ALA A 53 5.67 -24.88 11.01
C ALA A 53 4.26 -25.24 10.53
N VAL A 54 3.46 -24.19 10.36
CA VAL A 54 2.29 -24.16 9.48
C VAL A 54 2.64 -23.37 8.21
N ALA A 55 1.63 -23.06 7.39
CA ALA A 55 1.75 -22.18 6.23
C ALA A 55 0.63 -21.13 6.26
N GLY A 56 0.67 -20.26 7.28
CA GLY A 56 -0.44 -19.36 7.63
C GLY A 56 -1.58 -20.09 8.35
N HIS A 57 -2.82 -19.63 8.18
CA HIS A 57 -4.00 -20.24 8.81
C HIS A 57 -4.16 -21.71 8.45
N LEU A 58 -4.30 -22.54 9.49
CA LEU A 58 -4.70 -23.95 9.40
C LEU A 58 -6.19 -24.08 9.06
N THR A 59 -7.01 -23.21 9.64
CA THR A 59 -8.46 -23.29 9.53
C THR A 59 -9.08 -22.24 8.62
N GLU A 60 -10.31 -22.52 8.20
CA GLU A 60 -11.22 -21.55 7.62
C GLU A 60 -12.55 -21.59 8.37
N LEU A 61 -13.23 -20.45 8.42
CA LEU A 61 -14.59 -20.35 8.94
C LEU A 61 -15.56 -20.41 7.76
N ASP A 62 -16.55 -21.29 7.84
CA ASP A 62 -17.63 -21.37 6.86
C ASP A 62 -18.96 -21.66 7.59
N PHE A 63 -20.07 -21.58 6.87
CA PHE A 63 -21.36 -22.00 7.40
C PHE A 63 -21.47 -23.52 7.55
N THR A 64 -22.43 -23.97 8.34
CA THR A 64 -22.81 -25.39 8.37
C THR A 64 -23.32 -25.88 7.02
N ASP A 65 -23.34 -27.19 6.79
CA ASP A 65 -23.71 -27.78 5.50
C ASP A 65 -25.15 -27.40 5.05
N THR A 66 -26.01 -27.03 6.00
CA THR A 66 -27.37 -26.53 5.77
C THR A 66 -27.42 -25.15 5.10
N HIS A 67 -26.42 -24.28 5.30
CA HIS A 67 -26.39 -22.90 4.78
C HIS A 67 -25.21 -22.64 3.82
N ARG A 68 -24.24 -23.55 3.76
CA ARG A 68 -23.04 -23.40 2.94
C ARG A 68 -23.34 -23.32 1.44
N LYS A 69 -24.25 -24.17 0.94
CA LYS A 69 -24.57 -24.23 -0.50
C LYS A 69 -25.36 -23.00 -0.93
N TRP A 70 -25.06 -22.46 -2.10
CA TRP A 70 -25.87 -21.39 -2.68
C TRP A 70 -27.28 -21.91 -2.99
N GLY A 71 -28.30 -21.12 -2.66
CA GLY A 71 -29.71 -21.51 -2.83
C GLY A 71 -30.27 -22.44 -1.76
N SER A 72 -29.50 -22.83 -0.74
CA SER A 72 -30.01 -23.69 0.35
C SER A 72 -30.76 -22.94 1.45
N CYS A 73 -30.68 -21.61 1.49
CA CYS A 73 -31.40 -20.72 2.42
C CYS A 73 -31.63 -19.34 1.79
N ASP A 74 -32.48 -18.51 2.41
CA ASP A 74 -32.52 -17.08 2.05
C ASP A 74 -31.19 -16.45 2.47
N PRO A 75 -30.56 -15.58 1.65
CA PRO A 75 -29.30 -14.95 2.06
C PRO A 75 -29.41 -14.10 3.33
N PHE A 76 -30.61 -13.64 3.72
CA PHE A 76 -30.86 -12.98 5.00
C PHE A 76 -30.60 -13.92 6.20
N ASP A 77 -30.90 -15.21 6.06
CA ASP A 77 -30.69 -16.18 7.15
C ASP A 77 -29.21 -16.33 7.52
N LEU A 78 -28.28 -15.96 6.62
CA LEU A 78 -26.83 -16.06 6.84
C LEU A 78 -26.31 -15.15 7.96
N PHE A 79 -27.02 -14.07 8.28
CA PHE A 79 -26.67 -13.23 9.41
C PHE A 79 -26.74 -14.00 10.74
N ASP A 80 -27.68 -14.93 10.88
CA ASP A 80 -27.87 -15.73 12.08
C ASP A 80 -27.38 -17.18 11.94
N ALA A 81 -27.10 -17.62 10.71
CA ALA A 81 -26.67 -18.99 10.43
C ALA A 81 -25.43 -19.40 11.24
N PRO A 82 -25.41 -20.62 11.80
CA PRO A 82 -24.27 -21.11 12.55
C PRO A 82 -23.04 -21.29 11.63
N THR A 83 -21.88 -20.99 12.20
CA THR A 83 -20.58 -21.14 11.53
C THR A 83 -19.76 -22.23 12.19
N VAL A 84 -18.94 -22.90 11.41
CA VAL A 84 -18.05 -23.99 11.82
C VAL A 84 -16.65 -23.71 11.30
N SER A 85 -15.66 -23.80 12.18
CA SER A 85 -14.25 -23.79 11.80
C SER A 85 -13.85 -25.19 11.32
N ARG A 86 -13.22 -25.27 10.15
CA ARG A 86 -12.70 -26.52 9.56
C ARG A 86 -11.24 -26.33 9.18
N VAL A 87 -10.46 -27.39 9.32
CA VAL A 87 -9.10 -27.42 8.76
C VAL A 87 -9.22 -27.53 7.25
N LYS A 88 -8.53 -26.65 6.52
CA LYS A 88 -8.50 -26.69 5.05
C LYS A 88 -7.95 -28.03 4.57
N ASP A 89 -8.43 -28.52 3.43
CA ASP A 89 -8.00 -29.82 2.92
C ASP A 89 -6.48 -29.90 2.73
N ASP A 90 -5.88 -28.85 2.19
CA ASP A 90 -4.42 -28.73 1.99
C ASP A 90 -3.63 -28.68 3.31
N ASN A 91 -4.29 -28.35 4.42
CA ASN A 91 -3.67 -28.19 5.74
C ASN A 91 -3.78 -29.44 6.62
N LYS A 92 -4.52 -30.47 6.20
CA LYS A 92 -4.70 -31.72 6.97
C LYS A 92 -3.39 -32.42 7.30
N GLY A 93 -2.40 -32.34 6.40
CA GLY A 93 -1.06 -32.87 6.63
C GLY A 93 -0.34 -32.14 7.79
N MET A 94 -0.46 -30.82 7.86
CA MET A 94 0.11 -30.00 8.94
C MET A 94 -0.61 -30.23 10.26
N GLU A 95 -1.95 -30.32 10.25
CA GLU A 95 -2.75 -30.69 11.43
C GLU A 95 -2.28 -32.04 11.99
N ARG A 96 -2.14 -33.07 11.12
CA ARG A 96 -1.69 -34.40 11.52
C ARG A 96 -0.30 -34.36 12.15
N ASN A 97 0.62 -33.56 11.59
CA ASN A 97 1.96 -33.39 12.11
C ASN A 97 1.95 -32.78 13.52
N ILE A 98 1.24 -31.66 13.70
CA ILE A 98 1.10 -31.00 15.02
C ILE A 98 0.47 -31.97 16.02
N PHE A 99 -0.60 -32.65 15.62
CA PHE A 99 -1.29 -33.62 16.48
C PHE A 99 -0.34 -34.74 16.94
N ASN A 100 0.51 -35.26 16.05
CA ASN A 100 1.43 -36.34 16.39
C ASN A 100 2.57 -35.88 17.31
N GLU A 101 3.19 -34.74 17.03
CA GLU A 101 4.27 -34.19 17.85
C GLU A 101 3.76 -33.74 19.23
N ALA A 102 2.53 -33.22 19.31
CA ALA A 102 1.91 -32.78 20.56
C ALA A 102 1.65 -33.93 21.55
N LYS A 103 1.50 -35.18 21.10
CA LYS A 103 1.31 -36.35 21.99
C LYS A 103 2.46 -36.56 22.96
N GLN A 104 3.68 -36.22 22.55
CA GLN A 104 4.90 -36.45 23.33
C GLN A 104 5.44 -35.15 23.96
N ALA A 105 4.81 -34.01 23.68
CA ALA A 105 5.21 -32.71 24.20
C ALA A 105 4.50 -32.40 25.53
N THR A 106 5.24 -31.85 26.48
CA THR A 106 4.69 -31.29 27.72
C THR A 106 4.27 -29.84 27.54
N THR A 107 4.95 -29.12 26.63
CA THR A 107 4.72 -27.71 26.35
C THR A 107 4.61 -27.49 24.85
N LEU A 108 3.61 -26.72 24.41
CA LEU A 108 3.53 -26.11 23.09
C LEU A 108 3.99 -24.66 23.21
N MET A 109 4.98 -24.27 22.42
CA MET A 109 5.45 -22.89 22.28
C MET A 109 5.08 -22.37 20.89
N ILE A 110 4.24 -21.35 20.84
CA ILE A 110 3.81 -20.68 19.61
C ILE A 110 4.88 -19.68 19.17
N TRP A 111 5.32 -19.80 17.92
CA TRP A 111 6.33 -18.97 17.25
C TRP A 111 5.78 -18.32 15.97
N THR A 112 4.48 -18.06 15.91
CA THR A 112 3.86 -17.29 14.83
C THR A 112 4.32 -15.83 14.84
N ASP A 113 4.08 -15.08 13.78
CA ASP A 113 4.44 -13.65 13.76
C ASP A 113 3.69 -12.89 14.88
N CYS A 114 4.27 -11.83 15.43
CA CYS A 114 3.80 -11.21 16.67
C CYS A 114 2.69 -10.15 16.51
N ASP A 115 1.83 -10.33 15.50
CA ASP A 115 0.63 -9.52 15.23
C ASP A 115 -0.67 -10.22 15.67
N ARG A 116 -1.83 -9.61 15.37
CA ARG A 116 -3.13 -10.19 15.73
C ARG A 116 -3.40 -11.50 14.96
N GLU A 117 -3.07 -11.55 13.67
CA GLU A 117 -3.26 -12.74 12.84
C GLU A 117 -2.41 -13.91 13.36
N GLY A 118 -1.16 -13.66 13.73
CA GLY A 118 -0.27 -14.66 14.31
C GLY A 118 -0.76 -15.19 15.67
N GLU A 119 -1.40 -14.38 16.51
CA GLU A 119 -2.08 -14.88 17.72
C GLU A 119 -3.25 -15.81 17.37
N HIS A 120 -4.06 -15.44 16.37
CA HIS A 120 -5.17 -16.27 15.91
C HIS A 120 -4.68 -17.62 15.35
N ILE A 121 -3.65 -17.62 14.50
CA ILE A 121 -2.99 -18.84 14.01
C ILE A 121 -2.43 -19.66 15.19
N GLY A 122 -1.85 -19.00 16.19
CA GLY A 122 -1.41 -19.62 17.44
C GLY A 122 -2.53 -20.35 18.18
N SER A 123 -3.73 -19.75 18.22
CA SER A 123 -4.94 -20.37 18.78
C SER A 123 -5.39 -21.59 17.98
N GLU A 124 -5.34 -21.55 16.64
CA GLU A 124 -5.63 -22.71 15.79
C GLU A 124 -4.68 -23.88 16.08
N ILE A 125 -3.38 -23.61 16.18
CA ILE A 125 -2.35 -24.60 16.53
C ILE A 125 -2.62 -25.16 17.94
N ALA A 126 -2.92 -24.30 18.91
CA ALA A 126 -3.23 -24.71 20.27
C ALA A 126 -4.47 -25.62 20.36
N LYS A 127 -5.52 -25.33 19.58
CA LYS A 127 -6.73 -26.18 19.46
C LYS A 127 -6.35 -27.59 18.96
N VAL A 128 -5.48 -27.70 17.96
CA VAL A 128 -5.00 -29.00 17.44
C VAL A 128 -4.15 -29.74 18.48
N ALA A 129 -3.21 -29.06 19.13
CA ALA A 129 -2.33 -29.69 20.13
C ALA A 129 -3.10 -30.18 21.36
N LYS A 130 -4.07 -29.40 21.86
CA LYS A 130 -4.92 -29.79 23.00
C LYS A 130 -5.83 -30.98 22.70
N ARG A 131 -6.21 -31.19 21.43
CA ARG A 131 -6.91 -32.41 21.01
C ARG A 131 -6.03 -33.67 21.14
N ALA A 132 -4.72 -33.53 20.94
CA ALA A 132 -3.76 -34.63 21.10
C ALA A 132 -3.36 -34.86 22.56
N ASN A 133 -3.11 -33.78 23.32
CA ASN A 133 -2.75 -33.81 24.72
C ASN A 133 -3.47 -32.68 25.48
N ARG A 134 -4.52 -33.02 26.25
CA ARG A 134 -5.33 -32.04 27.00
C ARG A 134 -4.55 -31.31 28.10
N SER A 135 -3.46 -31.91 28.59
CA SER A 135 -2.62 -31.36 29.67
C SER A 135 -1.47 -30.49 29.15
N ILE A 136 -1.32 -30.34 27.83
CA ILE A 136 -0.22 -29.58 27.25
C ILE A 136 -0.27 -28.11 27.68
N ILE A 137 0.84 -27.59 28.17
CA ILE A 137 0.97 -26.18 28.55
C ILE A 137 1.19 -25.38 27.27
N VAL A 138 0.35 -24.37 27.02
CA VAL A 138 0.50 -23.48 25.86
C VAL A 138 1.22 -22.22 26.28
N LYS A 139 2.27 -21.87 25.54
CA LYS A 139 3.11 -20.70 25.73
C LYS A 139 3.37 -19.98 24.41
N ARG A 140 3.74 -18.71 24.47
CA ARG A 140 3.91 -17.81 23.32
C ARG A 140 5.28 -17.14 23.36
N ALA A 141 6.09 -17.35 22.33
CA ALA A 141 7.34 -16.63 22.14
C ALA A 141 7.06 -15.26 21.49
N ARG A 142 7.60 -14.16 22.04
CA ARG A 142 7.45 -12.79 21.51
C ARG A 142 8.77 -12.26 20.96
N PHE A 143 8.75 -11.80 19.71
CA PHE A 143 9.93 -11.28 19.01
C PHE A 143 9.52 -10.27 17.94
N ASN A 144 10.42 -9.33 17.63
CA ASN A 144 10.21 -8.26 16.64
C ASN A 144 11.09 -8.42 15.39
N ALA A 145 12.14 -9.23 15.50
CA ALA A 145 13.06 -9.57 14.43
C ALA A 145 13.63 -10.97 14.65
N ILE A 146 13.97 -11.66 13.56
CA ILE A 146 14.62 -12.97 13.59
C ILE A 146 16.13 -12.78 13.78
N VAL A 147 16.51 -12.32 14.98
CA VAL A 147 17.90 -12.07 15.38
C VAL A 147 18.23 -12.89 16.62
N ALA A 148 19.44 -13.44 16.68
CA ALA A 148 19.85 -14.42 17.69
C ALA A 148 19.50 -14.02 19.13
N GLN A 149 19.83 -12.79 19.52
CA GLN A 149 19.53 -12.26 20.86
C GLN A 149 18.03 -12.27 21.18
N GLN A 150 17.17 -11.80 20.27
CA GLN A 150 15.72 -11.75 20.50
C GLN A 150 15.10 -13.15 20.54
N ILE A 151 15.54 -14.04 19.65
CA ILE A 151 15.02 -15.41 19.58
C ILE A 151 15.42 -16.21 20.83
N HIS A 152 16.66 -16.09 21.31
CA HIS A 152 17.06 -16.69 22.58
C HIS A 152 16.26 -16.14 23.77
N TYR A 153 16.05 -14.83 23.82
CA TYR A 153 15.26 -14.19 24.86
C TYR A 153 13.80 -14.71 24.87
N ALA A 154 13.16 -14.78 23.69
CA ALA A 154 11.80 -15.25 23.53
C ALA A 154 11.62 -16.73 23.93
N ALA A 155 12.62 -17.57 23.64
CA ALA A 155 12.61 -18.98 24.05
C ALA A 155 12.74 -19.17 25.58
N GLN A 156 13.44 -18.25 26.25
CA GLN A 156 13.69 -18.31 27.70
C GLN A 156 12.58 -17.64 28.53
N HIS A 157 11.88 -16.65 27.95
CA HIS A 157 10.84 -15.86 28.63
C HIS A 157 9.51 -15.91 27.87
N PRO A 158 8.93 -17.10 27.63
CA PRO A 158 7.68 -17.18 26.89
C PRO A 158 6.51 -16.71 27.76
N VAL A 159 5.54 -16.05 27.13
CA VAL A 159 4.33 -15.51 27.78
C VAL A 159 3.12 -16.39 27.47
N ASP A 160 1.93 -15.99 27.92
CA ASP A 160 0.68 -16.63 27.54
C ASP A 160 0.16 -16.07 26.21
N LEU A 161 -0.62 -16.89 25.49
CA LEU A 161 -1.29 -16.47 24.25
C LEU A 161 -2.35 -15.41 24.58
N ASP A 162 -2.39 -14.30 23.83
CA ASP A 162 -3.33 -13.22 24.12
C ASP A 162 -4.69 -13.50 23.45
N ILE A 163 -5.61 -14.04 24.25
CA ILE A 163 -6.96 -14.41 23.78
C ILE A 163 -7.75 -13.18 23.28
N ARG A 164 -7.45 -11.97 23.75
CA ARG A 164 -8.14 -10.75 23.27
C ARG A 164 -7.79 -10.45 21.83
N LEU A 165 -6.53 -10.66 21.43
CA LEU A 165 -6.10 -10.50 20.04
C LEU A 165 -6.72 -11.58 19.15
N VAL A 166 -6.79 -12.82 19.64
CA VAL A 166 -7.50 -13.93 18.97
C VAL A 166 -8.97 -13.56 18.75
N ASP A 167 -9.65 -13.08 19.80
CA ASP A 167 -11.06 -12.73 19.76
C ASP A 167 -11.35 -11.56 18.81
N ALA A 168 -10.44 -10.60 18.69
CA ALA A 168 -10.55 -9.50 17.73
C ALA A 168 -10.52 -10.01 16.28
N VAL A 169 -9.59 -10.91 15.95
CA VAL A 169 -9.50 -11.53 14.62
C VAL A 169 -10.72 -12.40 14.33
N GLU A 170 -11.12 -13.27 15.27
CA GLU A 170 -12.33 -14.10 15.11
C GLU A 170 -13.58 -13.23 14.89
N SER A 171 -13.71 -12.10 15.61
CA SER A 171 -14.81 -11.15 15.41
C SER A 171 -14.85 -10.63 13.97
N ARG A 172 -13.70 -10.17 13.45
CA ARG A 172 -13.56 -9.68 12.08
C ARG A 172 -13.93 -10.76 11.05
N ILE A 173 -13.40 -11.98 11.21
CA ILE A 173 -13.66 -13.10 10.30
C ILE A 173 -15.16 -13.43 10.25
N VAL A 174 -15.83 -13.51 11.40
CA VAL A 174 -17.28 -13.82 11.48
C VAL A 174 -18.11 -12.72 10.80
N ILE A 175 -17.81 -11.45 11.12
CA ILE A 175 -18.51 -10.29 10.57
C ILE A 175 -18.35 -10.25 9.04
N ASP A 176 -17.11 -10.35 8.54
CA ASP A 176 -16.81 -10.29 7.12
C ASP A 176 -17.44 -11.48 6.36
N LEU A 177 -17.40 -12.70 6.91
CA LEU A 177 -18.02 -13.89 6.30
C LEU A 177 -19.54 -13.72 6.16
N LYS A 178 -20.21 -13.33 7.24
CA LYS A 178 -21.68 -13.24 7.29
C LYS A 178 -22.20 -12.14 6.37
N ILE A 179 -21.66 -10.93 6.50
CA ILE A 179 -22.07 -9.79 5.68
C ILE A 179 -21.70 -10.03 4.22
N GLY A 180 -20.45 -10.41 3.97
CA GLY A 180 -19.96 -10.65 2.61
C GLY A 180 -20.78 -11.70 1.89
N SER A 181 -21.10 -12.82 2.55
CA SER A 181 -21.90 -13.89 1.97
C SER A 181 -23.36 -13.49 1.73
N ALA A 182 -24.00 -12.83 2.70
CA ALA A 182 -25.39 -12.39 2.57
C ALA A 182 -25.56 -11.45 1.36
N PHE A 183 -24.79 -10.36 1.31
CA PHE A 183 -24.85 -9.40 0.22
C PHE A 183 -24.40 -10.00 -1.11
N THR A 184 -23.28 -10.73 -1.15
CA THR A 184 -22.77 -11.34 -2.39
C THR A 184 -23.78 -12.29 -3.01
N ARG A 185 -24.39 -13.19 -2.21
CA ARG A 185 -25.37 -14.15 -2.73
C ARG A 185 -26.65 -13.46 -3.19
N TYR A 186 -27.11 -12.47 -2.43
CA TYR A 186 -28.30 -11.70 -2.79
C TYR A 186 -28.09 -10.94 -4.10
N GLN A 187 -27.02 -10.13 -4.19
CA GLN A 187 -26.78 -9.30 -5.36
C GLN A 187 -26.42 -10.14 -6.59
N THR A 188 -25.61 -11.19 -6.44
CA THR A 188 -25.26 -12.07 -7.58
C THR A 188 -26.50 -12.76 -8.13
N THR A 189 -27.36 -13.33 -7.27
CA THR A 189 -28.57 -14.01 -7.72
C THR A 189 -29.56 -13.05 -8.37
N ASN A 190 -29.78 -11.87 -7.79
CA ASN A 190 -30.77 -10.90 -8.31
C ASN A 190 -30.29 -10.14 -9.56
N ILE A 191 -29.01 -9.77 -9.65
CA ILE A 191 -28.46 -9.12 -10.84
C ILE A 191 -28.50 -10.10 -12.01
N LYS A 192 -28.06 -11.34 -11.82
CA LYS A 192 -28.10 -12.37 -12.87
C LYS A 192 -29.51 -12.63 -13.38
N SER A 193 -30.46 -12.88 -12.47
CA SER A 193 -31.82 -13.23 -12.85
C SER A 193 -32.53 -12.08 -13.56
N ARG A 194 -32.35 -10.83 -13.11
CA ARG A 194 -33.04 -9.67 -13.68
C ARG A 194 -32.39 -9.12 -14.94
N LEU A 195 -31.08 -9.31 -15.13
CA LEU A 195 -30.35 -8.88 -16.33
C LEU A 195 -30.12 -10.02 -17.34
N GLY A 196 -30.58 -11.24 -17.06
CA GLY A 196 -30.40 -12.40 -17.94
C GLY A 196 -28.93 -12.80 -18.13
N LEU A 197 -28.10 -12.60 -17.10
CA LEU A 197 -26.66 -12.88 -17.16
C LEU A 197 -26.36 -14.29 -16.64
N ASN A 198 -25.62 -15.08 -17.41
CA ASN A 198 -25.33 -16.47 -17.07
C ASN A 198 -24.04 -16.63 -16.24
N GLU A 199 -23.16 -15.63 -16.24
CA GLU A 199 -21.83 -15.70 -15.64
C GLU A 199 -21.53 -14.45 -14.78
N GLY A 200 -20.46 -14.51 -13.98
CA GLY A 200 -20.01 -13.41 -13.12
C GLY A 200 -20.31 -13.60 -11.63
N LEU A 201 -19.43 -13.09 -10.78
CA LEU A 201 -19.62 -13.06 -9.33
C LEU A 201 -19.63 -11.60 -8.88
N TYR A 202 -20.78 -11.15 -8.41
CA TYR A 202 -20.95 -9.82 -7.86
C TYR A 202 -20.67 -9.94 -6.36
N SER A 203 -19.41 -9.85 -5.96
CA SER A 203 -18.97 -9.83 -4.57
C SER A 203 -19.28 -8.51 -3.87
N TYR A 204 -19.67 -8.59 -2.60
CA TYR A 204 -19.72 -7.48 -1.68
C TYR A 204 -18.83 -7.81 -0.49
N GLY A 205 -18.05 -6.83 -0.04
CA GLY A 205 -17.28 -6.92 1.20
C GLY A 205 -17.40 -5.62 1.97
N PRO A 206 -17.58 -5.65 3.31
CA PRO A 206 -17.84 -4.46 4.10
C PRO A 206 -16.71 -3.42 4.06
N CYS A 207 -15.46 -3.83 3.78
CA CYS A 207 -14.34 -2.91 3.51
C CYS A 207 -14.02 -2.74 2.02
N GLN A 208 -14.28 -3.77 1.21
CA GLN A 208 -14.09 -3.75 -0.24
C GLN A 208 -14.98 -2.69 -0.91
N PHE A 209 -16.23 -2.57 -0.46
CA PHE A 209 -17.21 -1.70 -1.09
C PHE A 209 -16.92 -0.20 -0.85
N PRO A 210 -16.57 0.25 0.37
CA PRO A 210 -16.09 1.62 0.57
C PRO A 210 -14.76 1.93 -0.14
N CYS A 211 -13.86 0.95 -0.27
CA CYS A 211 -12.63 1.09 -1.05
C CYS A 211 -12.95 1.43 -2.53
N LEU A 212 -13.88 0.70 -3.14
CA LEU A 212 -14.42 1.02 -4.47
C LEU A 212 -15.11 2.39 -4.49
N GLY A 213 -15.85 2.73 -3.43
CA GLY A 213 -16.51 4.03 -3.26
C GLY A 213 -15.57 5.23 -3.39
N PHE A 214 -14.34 5.15 -2.86
CA PHE A 214 -13.35 6.21 -3.05
C PHE A 214 -12.94 6.40 -4.51
N VAL A 215 -12.74 5.31 -5.24
CA VAL A 215 -12.37 5.34 -6.67
C VAL A 215 -13.50 5.93 -7.50
N VAL A 216 -14.74 5.50 -7.24
CA VAL A 216 -15.93 6.04 -7.93
C VAL A 216 -16.15 7.51 -7.59
N ALA A 217 -16.02 7.91 -6.33
CA ALA A 217 -16.16 9.31 -5.93
C ALA A 217 -15.15 10.20 -6.67
N ARG A 218 -13.85 9.83 -6.67
CA ARG A 218 -12.84 10.60 -7.41
C ARG A 218 -13.14 10.61 -8.91
N PHE A 219 -13.54 9.49 -9.49
CA PHE A 219 -13.88 9.43 -10.91
C PHE A 219 -15.01 10.42 -11.26
N LYS A 220 -16.06 10.50 -10.42
CA LYS A 220 -17.15 11.46 -10.58
C LYS A 220 -16.69 12.90 -10.40
N ASP A 221 -15.80 13.17 -9.45
CA ASP A 221 -15.17 14.49 -9.31
C ASP A 221 -14.45 14.91 -10.60
N VAL A 222 -13.72 13.99 -11.24
CA VAL A 222 -13.05 14.25 -12.53
C VAL A 222 -14.06 14.46 -13.67
N GLN A 223 -15.13 13.68 -13.74
CA GLN A 223 -16.14 13.78 -14.81
C GLN A 223 -16.99 15.05 -14.72
N ASN A 224 -17.38 15.43 -13.50
CA ASN A 224 -18.25 16.56 -13.24
C ASN A 224 -17.50 17.89 -13.13
N PHE A 225 -16.16 17.85 -13.10
CA PHE A 225 -15.35 19.05 -13.04
C PHE A 225 -15.64 19.97 -14.24
N ARG A 226 -15.99 21.21 -13.93
CA ARG A 226 -16.08 22.30 -14.89
C ARG A 226 -14.91 23.24 -14.62
N PRO A 227 -13.97 23.35 -15.58
CA PRO A 227 -12.91 24.32 -15.45
C PRO A 227 -13.47 25.74 -15.34
N GLU A 228 -12.94 26.51 -14.40
CA GLU A 228 -13.27 27.91 -14.19
C GLU A 228 -12.05 28.77 -14.56
N PRO A 229 -12.21 29.77 -15.46
CA PRO A 229 -11.15 30.71 -15.76
C PRO A 229 -10.87 31.59 -14.55
N PHE A 230 -9.60 31.93 -14.35
CA PHE A 230 -9.16 32.85 -13.32
C PHE A 230 -8.07 33.77 -13.86
N TRP A 231 -7.92 34.92 -13.23
CA TRP A 231 -6.95 35.95 -13.59
C TRP A 231 -6.07 36.27 -12.39
N TYR A 232 -4.81 36.59 -12.65
CA TYR A 232 -3.84 36.98 -11.64
C TYR A 232 -2.83 37.95 -12.24
N ILE A 233 -2.30 38.84 -11.41
CA ILE A 233 -1.25 39.77 -11.81
C ILE A 233 0.10 39.06 -11.65
N TYR A 234 0.80 38.85 -12.77
CA TYR A 234 2.16 38.34 -12.78
C TYR A 234 3.13 39.52 -12.71
N LEU A 235 3.87 39.61 -11.61
CA LEU A 235 4.90 40.63 -11.41
C LEU A 235 6.26 39.93 -11.28
N ALA A 236 7.25 40.38 -12.05
CA ALA A 236 8.61 39.87 -11.94
C ALA A 236 9.64 40.97 -12.14
N VAL A 237 10.83 40.76 -11.58
CA VAL A 237 12.02 41.56 -11.86
C VAL A 237 13.12 40.64 -12.40
N THR A 238 13.78 41.10 -13.46
CA THR A 238 14.91 40.38 -14.07
C THR A 238 16.18 41.13 -13.71
N THR A 239 17.12 40.43 -13.09
CA THR A 239 18.42 41.01 -12.75
C THR A 239 19.32 41.13 -13.98
N ALA A 240 20.47 41.80 -13.83
CA ALA A 240 21.45 41.96 -14.91
C ALA A 240 22.00 40.62 -15.44
N ASP A 241 21.95 39.55 -14.63
CA ASP A 241 22.38 38.20 -14.97
C ASP A 241 21.26 37.35 -15.61
N ASP A 242 20.19 38.00 -16.09
CA ASP A 242 19.02 37.38 -16.75
C ASP A 242 18.24 36.39 -15.87
N GLN A 243 18.38 36.52 -14.54
CA GLN A 243 17.60 35.74 -13.57
C GLN A 243 16.27 36.46 -13.27
N GLU A 244 15.17 35.86 -13.71
CA GLU A 244 13.82 36.31 -13.39
C GLU A 244 13.41 35.90 -11.98
N THR A 245 12.95 36.87 -11.18
CA THR A 245 12.39 36.67 -9.84
C THR A 245 10.90 37.00 -9.85
N PRO A 246 10.02 35.98 -9.85
CA PRO A 246 8.57 36.21 -9.78
C PRO A 246 8.13 36.56 -8.36
N PHE A 247 7.24 37.55 -8.26
CA PHE A 247 6.53 37.92 -7.05
C PHE A 247 5.07 37.46 -7.17
N ASN A 248 4.66 36.57 -6.28
CA ASN A 248 3.30 36.04 -6.26
C ASN A 248 2.35 37.10 -5.70
N TRP A 249 1.27 37.37 -6.42
CA TRP A 249 0.21 38.27 -5.96
C TRP A 249 -0.45 37.73 -4.69
N LYS A 250 -0.55 38.52 -3.62
CA LYS A 250 -1.08 38.06 -2.33
C LYS A 250 -2.58 37.72 -2.36
N ARG A 251 -3.32 38.17 -3.38
CA ARG A 251 -4.70 37.72 -3.60
C ARG A 251 -4.79 36.34 -4.28
N ASP A 252 -3.67 35.75 -4.66
CA ASP A 252 -3.54 34.52 -5.46
C ASP A 252 -4.12 34.69 -6.86
N ARG A 253 -5.44 34.75 -6.98
CA ARG A 253 -6.19 34.86 -8.23
C ARG A 253 -7.62 35.35 -7.99
N LEU A 254 -8.25 35.89 -9.03
CA LEU A 254 -9.67 36.25 -9.07
C LEU A 254 -10.39 35.48 -10.18
N PHE A 255 -11.68 35.19 -9.98
CA PHE A 255 -12.53 34.52 -10.97
C PHE A 255 -13.40 35.50 -11.78
N SER A 256 -13.18 36.81 -11.61
CA SER A 256 -13.83 37.89 -12.35
C SER A 256 -12.78 38.66 -13.14
N GLU A 257 -12.92 38.66 -14.46
CA GLU A 257 -12.03 39.39 -15.36
C GLU A 257 -12.10 40.90 -15.10
N ASP A 258 -13.31 41.45 -14.97
CA ASP A 258 -13.52 42.88 -14.75
C ASP A 258 -12.88 43.36 -13.44
N GLU A 259 -13.02 42.59 -12.35
CA GLU A 259 -12.39 42.95 -11.07
C GLU A 259 -10.87 42.88 -11.16
N ALA A 260 -10.33 41.85 -11.82
CA ALA A 260 -8.89 41.70 -12.00
C ALA A 260 -8.32 42.80 -12.91
N LEU A 261 -9.07 43.20 -13.95
CA LEU A 261 -8.70 44.28 -14.86
C LEU A 261 -8.69 45.63 -14.16
N VAL A 262 -9.71 45.97 -13.36
CA VAL A 262 -9.74 47.23 -12.59
C VAL A 262 -8.55 47.32 -11.64
N ILE A 263 -8.24 46.23 -10.93
CA ILE A 263 -7.09 46.20 -10.02
C ILE A 263 -5.78 46.32 -10.82
N TYR A 264 -5.66 45.62 -11.94
CA TYR A 264 -4.49 45.70 -12.80
C TYR A 264 -4.28 47.11 -13.37
N GLU A 265 -5.35 47.80 -13.81
CA GLU A 265 -5.28 49.19 -14.27
C GLU A 265 -4.77 50.13 -13.17
N HIS A 266 -5.18 49.92 -11.92
CA HIS A 266 -4.66 50.67 -10.78
C HIS A 266 -3.16 50.40 -10.54
N VAL A 267 -2.71 49.14 -10.67
CA VAL A 267 -1.29 48.79 -10.59
C VAL A 267 -0.51 49.47 -11.72
N MET A 268 -1.04 49.48 -12.94
CA MET A 268 -0.38 50.09 -14.10
C MET A 268 -0.38 51.63 -14.08
N ALA A 269 -1.28 52.26 -13.32
CA ALA A 269 -1.26 53.70 -13.11
C ALA A 269 0.00 54.17 -12.34
N ASN A 270 0.55 53.31 -11.49
CA ASN A 270 1.84 53.53 -10.83
C ASN A 270 2.60 52.19 -10.71
N PRO A 271 3.32 51.77 -11.77
CA PRO A 271 3.93 50.45 -11.84
C PRO A 271 5.27 50.37 -11.09
N LEU A 272 5.61 51.38 -10.28
CA LEU A 272 6.82 51.37 -9.47
C LEU A 272 6.58 50.50 -8.23
N ALA A 273 7.32 49.40 -8.13
CA ALA A 273 7.25 48.50 -7.00
C ALA A 273 8.16 49.01 -5.88
N ARG A 274 7.67 49.00 -4.64
CA ARG A 274 8.45 49.33 -3.45
C ARG A 274 8.52 48.14 -2.51
N VAL A 275 9.73 47.80 -2.07
CA VAL A 275 9.98 46.80 -1.05
C VAL A 275 9.48 47.32 0.29
N ILE A 276 8.50 46.64 0.88
CA ILE A 276 7.91 47.02 2.17
C ILE A 276 8.40 46.16 3.33
N LYS A 277 8.96 44.98 3.03
CA LYS A 277 9.45 44.04 4.03
C LYS A 277 10.48 43.08 3.44
N VAL A 278 11.59 42.89 4.15
CA VAL A 278 12.58 41.84 3.87
C VAL A 278 12.81 41.03 5.15
N GLU A 279 12.28 39.82 5.20
CA GLU A 279 12.42 38.94 6.37
C GLU A 279 13.28 37.73 6.04
N LYS A 280 14.41 37.60 6.73
CA LYS A 280 15.27 36.42 6.69
C LYS A 280 15.15 35.65 8.00
N LYS A 281 14.67 34.41 7.93
CA LYS A 281 14.49 33.55 9.11
C LYS A 281 15.14 32.19 8.93
N GLU A 282 15.69 31.66 10.02
CA GLU A 282 16.16 30.28 10.04
C GLU A 282 14.96 29.36 9.83
N THR A 283 15.10 28.44 8.90
CA THR A 283 14.08 27.43 8.59
C THR A 283 14.72 26.06 8.58
N LYS A 284 13.88 25.04 8.69
CA LYS A 284 14.35 23.68 8.63
C LYS A 284 13.38 22.79 7.90
N LYS A 285 13.95 21.80 7.22
CA LYS A 285 13.19 20.68 6.71
C LYS A 285 13.35 19.51 7.66
N TRP A 286 12.23 19.10 8.21
CA TRP A 286 12.20 18.04 9.19
C TRP A 286 12.62 16.71 8.56
N LYS A 287 13.53 16.00 9.24
CA LYS A 287 13.82 14.60 8.92
C LYS A 287 12.54 13.76 9.00
N PRO A 288 12.44 12.66 8.24
CA PRO A 288 11.24 11.86 8.23
C PRO A 288 10.90 11.24 9.59
N LEU A 289 9.62 10.94 9.81
CA LEU A 289 9.20 10.08 10.92
C LEU A 289 9.65 8.63 10.68
N PRO A 290 9.84 7.85 11.76
CA PRO A 290 10.01 6.40 11.69
C PRO A 290 8.95 5.73 10.81
N LEU A 291 9.33 4.64 10.15
CA LEU A 291 8.55 4.07 9.06
C LEU A 291 7.45 3.13 9.59
N THR A 292 6.19 3.43 9.24
CA THR A 292 5.04 2.54 9.46
C THR A 292 4.72 1.74 8.20
N THR A 293 3.85 0.73 8.31
CA THR A 293 3.38 -0.04 7.14
C THR A 293 2.68 0.82 6.09
N VAL A 294 1.80 1.72 6.53
CA VAL A 294 1.05 2.62 5.65
C VAL A 294 2.00 3.56 4.91
N GLU A 295 2.95 4.16 5.61
CA GLU A 295 3.93 5.06 4.99
C GLU A 295 4.87 4.30 4.04
N MET A 296 5.26 3.07 4.38
CA MET A 296 6.02 2.19 3.48
C MET A 296 5.25 1.89 2.19
N GLN A 297 3.97 1.56 2.28
CA GLN A 297 3.12 1.28 1.12
C GLN A 297 2.92 2.53 0.24
N LYS A 298 2.62 3.69 0.85
CA LYS A 298 2.43 4.97 0.14
C LYS A 298 3.70 5.41 -0.57
N ALA A 299 4.81 5.45 0.16
CA ALA A 299 6.09 5.89 -0.38
C ALA A 299 6.62 4.91 -1.42
N GLY A 300 6.53 3.61 -1.17
CA GLY A 300 6.94 2.58 -2.13
C GLY A 300 6.13 2.64 -3.42
N SER A 301 4.81 2.86 -3.34
CA SER A 301 3.97 2.99 -4.54
C SER A 301 4.32 4.25 -5.34
N ARG A 302 4.49 5.39 -4.66
CA ARG A 302 4.84 6.66 -5.31
C ARG A 302 6.25 6.66 -5.92
N LEU A 303 7.24 6.19 -5.16
CA LEU A 303 8.68 6.34 -5.45
C LEU A 303 9.25 5.11 -6.17
N LEU A 304 8.86 3.90 -5.76
CA LEU A 304 9.36 2.66 -6.34
C LEU A 304 8.45 2.13 -7.45
N LYS A 305 7.27 2.71 -7.65
CA LYS A 305 6.28 2.31 -8.67
C LYS A 305 5.85 0.84 -8.51
N LEU A 306 5.78 0.36 -7.27
CA LEU A 306 5.36 -0.99 -6.91
C LEU A 306 3.98 -0.97 -6.26
N ALA A 307 3.18 -2.02 -6.49
CA ALA A 307 1.87 -2.12 -5.83
C ALA A 307 2.03 -2.25 -4.30
N PRO A 308 1.14 -1.66 -3.47
CA PRO A 308 1.18 -1.78 -2.00
C PRO A 308 1.30 -3.22 -1.51
N LYS A 309 0.57 -4.15 -2.12
CA LYS A 309 0.64 -5.57 -1.78
C LYS A 309 2.03 -6.14 -2.05
N LYS A 310 2.61 -5.84 -3.22
CA LYS A 310 3.94 -6.31 -3.62
C LYS A 310 5.03 -5.80 -2.68
N ILE A 311 4.93 -4.53 -2.25
CA ILE A 311 5.86 -3.94 -1.27
C ILE A 311 5.79 -4.68 0.06
N LEU A 312 4.59 -4.95 0.57
CA LEU A 312 4.39 -5.67 1.82
C LEU A 312 4.90 -7.13 1.72
N ASP A 313 4.61 -7.82 0.62
CA ASP A 313 5.10 -9.19 0.37
C ASP A 313 6.64 -9.25 0.36
N ILE A 314 7.29 -8.25 -0.27
CA ILE A 314 8.76 -8.13 -0.28
C ILE A 314 9.29 -7.85 1.14
N ALA A 315 8.70 -6.90 1.86
CA ALA A 315 9.12 -6.56 3.21
C ALA A 315 8.98 -7.76 4.16
N GLU A 316 7.90 -8.55 4.04
CA GLU A 316 7.72 -9.80 4.79
C GLU A 316 8.81 -10.83 4.47
N LYS A 317 9.17 -10.97 3.18
CA LYS A 317 10.25 -11.86 2.77
C LYS A 317 11.58 -11.44 3.40
N LEU A 318 11.90 -10.15 3.39
CA LEU A 318 13.12 -9.61 3.98
C LEU A 318 13.16 -9.74 5.50
N TYR A 319 12.00 -9.59 6.18
CA TYR A 319 11.86 -9.90 7.60
C TYR A 319 12.13 -11.38 7.91
N GLN A 320 11.57 -12.31 7.12
CA GLN A 320 11.80 -13.75 7.29
C GLN A 320 13.27 -14.16 7.08
N GLN A 321 14.00 -13.38 6.28
CA GLN A 321 15.45 -13.52 6.08
C GLN A 321 16.29 -12.85 7.18
N GLY A 322 15.67 -12.11 8.10
CA GLY A 322 16.35 -11.42 9.21
C GLY A 322 16.98 -10.07 8.82
N PHE A 323 16.64 -9.52 7.65
CA PHE A 323 17.17 -8.22 7.19
C PHE A 323 16.36 -7.02 7.67
N LEU A 324 15.07 -7.20 7.94
CA LEU A 324 14.17 -6.16 8.45
C LEU A 324 13.51 -6.60 9.75
N SER A 325 13.09 -5.61 10.54
CA SER A 325 12.06 -5.82 11.57
C SER A 325 10.71 -6.16 10.95
N TYR A 326 9.79 -6.64 11.77
CA TYR A 326 8.45 -7.01 11.33
C TYR A 326 7.73 -5.85 10.59
N PRO A 327 7.21 -6.07 9.36
CA PRO A 327 6.78 -4.97 8.49
C PRO A 327 5.30 -4.59 8.60
N ARG A 328 4.55 -5.17 9.56
CA ARG A 328 3.15 -4.86 9.87
C ARG A 328 3.08 -4.17 11.23
N THR A 329 3.23 -2.86 11.23
CA THR A 329 3.22 -2.02 12.43
C THR A 329 2.66 -0.62 12.12
N GLU A 330 1.92 -0.08 13.07
CA GLU A 330 1.41 1.30 13.04
C GLU A 330 2.33 2.25 13.84
N THR A 331 3.39 1.72 14.46
CA THR A 331 4.29 2.46 15.35
C THR A 331 5.21 3.40 14.58
N ASP A 332 5.15 4.69 14.88
CA ASP A 332 5.96 5.76 14.27
C ASP A 332 6.90 6.42 15.29
N GLN A 333 7.29 5.67 16.33
CA GLN A 333 8.20 6.10 17.38
C GLN A 333 9.05 4.92 17.88
N PHE A 334 10.32 5.17 18.15
CA PHE A 334 11.20 4.18 18.78
C PHE A 334 11.20 4.35 20.30
N ASP A 335 11.42 3.25 21.02
CA ASP A 335 11.62 3.27 22.46
C ASP A 335 12.88 4.06 22.86
N SER A 336 12.85 4.65 24.06
CA SER A 336 13.96 5.45 24.58
C SER A 336 15.28 4.66 24.73
N GLN A 337 15.17 3.34 24.94
CA GLN A 337 16.30 2.43 25.12
C GLN A 337 16.66 1.65 23.84
N PHE A 338 16.12 2.07 22.69
CA PHE A 338 16.36 1.38 21.43
C PHE A 338 17.84 1.50 20.99
N ASP A 339 18.46 0.37 20.64
CA ASP A 339 19.88 0.29 20.24
C ASP A 339 20.09 0.71 18.78
N PHE A 340 20.11 2.02 18.54
CA PHE A 340 20.37 2.57 17.21
C PHE A 340 21.80 2.31 16.73
N GLN A 341 22.78 2.39 17.63
CA GLN A 341 24.19 2.43 17.26
C GLN A 341 24.65 1.09 16.66
N SER A 342 24.24 -0.02 17.25
CA SER A 342 24.49 -1.37 16.71
C SER A 342 23.90 -1.57 15.32
N LEU A 343 22.71 -1.01 15.06
CA LEU A 343 22.05 -1.14 13.76
C LEU A 343 22.67 -0.23 12.69
N ILE A 344 23.09 0.98 13.07
CA ILE A 344 23.84 1.90 12.19
C ILE A 344 25.19 1.28 11.83
N GLU A 345 25.91 0.68 12.79
CA GLU A 345 27.21 0.03 12.57
C GLU A 345 27.13 -0.99 11.43
N LYS A 346 26.09 -1.84 11.45
CA LYS A 346 25.89 -2.87 10.44
C LYS A 346 25.79 -2.31 9.02
N GLN A 347 25.34 -1.06 8.85
CA GLN A 347 25.11 -0.47 7.52
C GLN A 347 26.35 0.23 6.93
N ARG A 348 27.47 0.30 7.66
CA ARG A 348 28.70 1.00 7.22
C ARG A 348 29.38 0.39 5.99
N ALA A 349 29.15 -0.91 5.76
CA ALA A 349 29.76 -1.62 4.64
C ALA A 349 29.10 -1.34 3.28
N ASP A 350 27.95 -0.66 3.24
CA ASP A 350 27.27 -0.37 1.98
C ASP A 350 27.98 0.76 1.20
N PRO A 351 28.27 0.58 -0.09
CA PRO A 351 28.98 1.61 -0.88
C PRO A 351 28.17 2.89 -1.10
N SER A 352 26.84 2.85 -0.96
CA SER A 352 25.92 3.94 -1.32
C SER A 352 25.49 4.80 -0.14
N TRP A 353 25.58 4.29 1.09
CA TRP A 353 25.24 5.03 2.32
C TRP A 353 26.17 4.75 3.50
N GLY A 354 27.15 3.87 3.36
CA GLY A 354 28.05 3.46 4.45
C GLY A 354 28.81 4.63 5.06
N ALA A 355 29.33 5.54 4.23
CA ALA A 355 30.00 6.76 4.70
C ALA A 355 29.06 7.66 5.54
N PHE A 356 27.78 7.73 5.18
CA PHE A 356 26.79 8.45 5.98
C PHE A 356 26.49 7.72 7.30
N ALA A 357 26.38 6.39 7.29
CA ALA A 357 26.24 5.62 8.52
C ALA A 357 27.44 5.80 9.46
N THR A 358 28.65 5.94 8.93
CA THR A 358 29.86 6.28 9.70
C THR A 358 29.72 7.66 10.36
N SER A 359 29.34 8.69 9.60
CA SER A 359 29.22 10.05 10.14
C SER A 359 28.15 10.19 11.23
N LEU A 360 27.11 9.35 11.22
CA LEU A 360 26.14 9.31 12.32
C LEU A 360 26.81 8.96 13.66
N GLN A 361 27.75 8.02 13.68
CA GLN A 361 28.47 7.67 14.91
C GLN A 361 29.51 8.73 15.33
N GLU A 362 29.96 9.55 14.39
CA GLU A 362 30.94 10.63 14.60
C GLU A 362 30.25 11.98 14.91
N GLY A 363 29.12 11.95 15.62
CA GLY A 363 28.39 13.15 16.05
C GLY A 363 27.31 13.66 15.08
N GLY A 364 27.08 12.96 13.97
CA GLY A 364 25.96 13.20 13.06
C GLY A 364 24.61 12.67 13.57
N PHE A 365 24.63 11.76 14.56
CA PHE A 365 23.43 11.15 15.12
C PHE A 365 22.54 12.17 15.84
N SER A 366 21.25 12.02 15.64
CA SER A 366 20.21 12.65 16.43
C SER A 366 19.05 11.68 16.57
N THR A 367 18.51 11.56 17.78
CA THR A 367 17.40 10.65 18.09
C THR A 367 16.25 10.86 17.11
N PRO A 368 15.66 9.78 16.56
CA PRO A 368 14.49 9.88 15.70
C PRO A 368 13.35 10.69 16.33
N ARG A 369 12.61 11.39 15.49
CA ARG A 369 11.40 12.11 15.90
C ARG A 369 10.34 11.11 16.37
N LYS A 370 9.54 11.51 17.35
CA LYS A 370 8.38 10.72 17.82
C LYS A 370 7.13 11.17 17.08
N GLY A 371 6.47 10.23 16.41
CA GLY A 371 5.12 10.45 15.90
C GLY A 371 4.06 10.26 16.98
N LYS A 372 2.83 9.96 16.56
CA LYS A 372 1.66 9.89 17.46
C LYS A 372 1.20 8.46 17.75
N ASN A 373 1.69 7.47 17.01
CA ASN A 373 1.14 6.13 16.97
C ASN A 373 2.10 5.11 17.60
N ASN A 374 1.56 4.16 18.34
CA ASN A 374 2.31 3.06 18.94
C ASN A 374 1.36 1.87 19.18
N ASP A 375 1.58 0.77 18.46
CA ASP A 375 0.80 -0.46 18.60
C ASP A 375 1.16 -1.27 19.86
N LYS A 376 2.23 -0.87 20.58
CA LYS A 376 2.78 -1.50 21.78
C LYS A 376 3.23 -2.95 21.57
N ALA A 377 3.37 -3.37 20.31
CA ALA A 377 3.79 -4.71 19.92
C ALA A 377 5.14 -4.64 19.19
N HIS A 378 5.26 -3.75 18.22
CA HIS A 378 6.38 -3.69 17.29
C HIS A 378 7.02 -2.31 17.25
N PRO A 379 8.36 -2.23 17.13
CA PRO A 379 9.04 -1.00 16.77
C PRO A 379 8.74 -0.63 15.31
N PRO A 380 9.01 0.63 14.89
CA PRO A 380 8.93 1.04 13.50
C PRO A 380 9.76 0.14 12.57
N ILE A 381 9.41 0.08 11.28
CA ILE A 381 10.10 -0.74 10.29
C ILE A 381 11.54 -0.24 10.09
N HIS A 382 12.53 -1.09 10.33
CA HIS A 382 13.96 -0.73 10.26
C HIS A 382 14.85 -1.92 9.83
N PRO A 383 16.08 -1.68 9.32
CA PRO A 383 17.02 -2.74 9.00
C PRO A 383 17.63 -3.37 10.27
N THR A 384 17.66 -4.70 10.34
CA THR A 384 18.19 -5.47 11.48
C THR A 384 19.57 -6.08 11.20
N ALA A 385 19.92 -6.19 9.91
CA ALA A 385 21.20 -6.66 9.38
C ALA A 385 21.50 -5.94 8.07
N TYR A 386 22.74 -6.04 7.57
CA TYR A 386 23.10 -5.57 6.23
C TYR A 386 22.84 -6.66 5.19
N ALA A 387 22.29 -6.26 4.03
CA ALA A 387 21.86 -7.15 2.97
C ALA A 387 22.51 -6.76 1.61
N GLY A 388 23.80 -7.02 1.46
CA GLY A 388 24.56 -6.65 0.25
C GLY A 388 24.28 -7.49 -1.00
N ASN A 389 23.60 -8.64 -0.86
CA ASN A 389 23.34 -9.60 -1.93
C ASN A 389 21.91 -9.55 -2.51
N LEU A 390 21.15 -8.50 -2.22
CA LEU A 390 19.80 -8.31 -2.76
C LEU A 390 19.86 -7.77 -4.19
N HIS A 391 18.86 -8.14 -5.00
CA HIS A 391 18.72 -7.68 -6.39
C HIS A 391 17.28 -7.21 -6.69
N GLY A 392 17.11 -6.49 -7.80
CA GLY A 392 15.79 -6.09 -8.31
C GLY A 392 14.95 -5.32 -7.29
N GLU A 393 13.66 -5.69 -7.19
CA GLU A 393 12.70 -5.03 -6.30
C GLU A 393 13.03 -5.23 -4.81
N GLU A 394 13.61 -6.37 -4.43
CA GLU A 394 14.02 -6.63 -3.04
C GLU A 394 15.09 -5.64 -2.58
N LYS A 395 16.09 -5.39 -3.43
CA LYS A 395 17.11 -4.36 -3.16
C LYS A 395 16.48 -2.98 -3.02
N ARG A 396 15.56 -2.61 -3.92
CA ARG A 396 14.92 -1.28 -3.93
C ARG A 396 14.08 -1.03 -2.67
N VAL A 397 13.32 -2.02 -2.21
CA VAL A 397 12.53 -1.92 -0.98
C VAL A 397 13.44 -1.87 0.25
N TYR A 398 14.44 -2.75 0.33
CA TYR A 398 15.41 -2.74 1.43
C TYR A 398 16.20 -1.42 1.51
N GLU A 399 16.66 -0.90 0.37
CA GLU A 399 17.39 0.37 0.27
C GLU A 399 16.53 1.54 0.76
N TYR A 400 15.27 1.62 0.32
CA TYR A 400 14.35 2.66 0.78
C TYR A 400 14.20 2.63 2.31
N ILE A 401 13.95 1.45 2.88
CA ILE A 401 13.76 1.27 4.33
C ILE A 401 15.04 1.63 5.10
N THR A 402 16.20 1.20 4.60
CA THR A 402 17.50 1.47 5.21
C THR A 402 17.84 2.96 5.19
N ARG A 403 17.71 3.61 4.02
CA ARG A 403 17.92 5.06 3.89
C ARG A 403 16.94 5.85 4.75
N ARG A 404 15.67 5.42 4.84
CA ARG A 404 14.66 6.03 5.73
C ARG A 404 15.09 5.95 7.20
N PHE A 405 15.56 4.79 7.64
CA PHE A 405 16.06 4.60 9.01
C PHE A 405 17.27 5.50 9.32
N LEU A 406 18.28 5.52 8.44
CA LEU A 406 19.47 6.37 8.60
C LEU A 406 19.09 7.86 8.61
N ALA A 407 18.15 8.28 7.77
CA ALA A 407 17.63 9.64 7.75
C ALA A 407 16.92 10.01 9.06
N CYS A 408 16.13 9.10 9.63
CA CYS A 408 15.50 9.31 10.94
C CYS A 408 16.54 9.50 12.05
N CYS A 409 17.69 8.83 11.94
CA CYS A 409 18.80 8.91 12.89
C CYS A 409 19.73 10.12 12.66
N SER A 410 19.47 10.97 11.67
CA SER A 410 20.27 12.16 11.36
C SER A 410 19.66 13.44 11.93
N LYS A 411 20.27 14.60 11.68
CA LYS A 411 19.74 15.93 12.01
C LYS A 411 18.74 16.41 10.95
N ASP A 412 17.86 17.34 11.32
CA ASP A 412 17.00 18.06 10.36
C ASP A 412 17.87 18.83 9.36
N ALA A 413 17.44 18.99 8.11
CA ALA A 413 18.13 19.91 7.20
C ALA A 413 17.83 21.35 7.62
N LYS A 414 18.82 22.25 7.51
CA LYS A 414 18.71 23.66 7.90
C LYS A 414 19.02 24.60 6.75
N GLY A 415 18.42 25.78 6.80
CA GLY A 415 18.59 26.80 5.79
C GLY A 415 18.01 28.13 6.24
N TRP A 416 18.11 29.12 5.38
CA TRP A 416 17.51 30.43 5.56
C TRP A 416 16.40 30.62 4.56
N GLN A 417 15.22 30.98 5.04
CA GLN A 417 14.12 31.42 4.18
C GLN A 417 14.11 32.94 4.16
N THR A 418 14.21 33.51 2.97
CA THR A 418 14.06 34.94 2.73
C THR A 418 12.66 35.18 2.16
N VAL A 419 11.92 36.13 2.70
CA VAL A 419 10.62 36.57 2.21
C VAL A 419 10.70 38.05 1.91
N VAL A 420 10.45 38.42 0.66
CA VAL A 420 10.43 39.81 0.20
C VAL A 420 9.00 40.15 -0.16
N GLU A 421 8.43 41.15 0.50
CA GLU A 421 7.12 41.69 0.16
C GLU A 421 7.28 43.04 -0.51
N VAL A 422 6.56 43.24 -1.61
CA VAL A 422 6.56 44.48 -2.38
C VAL A 422 5.13 44.99 -2.52
N VAL A 423 4.98 46.30 -2.56
CA VAL A 423 3.75 46.99 -2.95
C VAL A 423 3.94 47.57 -4.34
N CYS A 424 2.98 47.39 -5.24
CA CYS A 424 2.95 47.99 -6.57
C CYS A 424 1.53 48.48 -6.83
N GLY A 425 1.36 49.78 -7.11
CA GLY A 425 0.06 50.45 -6.92
C GLY A 425 -0.44 50.29 -5.48
N ASP A 426 -1.63 49.72 -5.33
CA ASP A 426 -2.25 49.40 -4.02
C ASP A 426 -2.20 47.89 -3.68
N GLU A 427 -1.49 47.09 -4.48
CA GLU A 427 -1.48 45.63 -4.36
C GLU A 427 -0.18 45.08 -3.81
N LEU A 428 -0.28 43.96 -3.07
CA LEU A 428 0.83 43.30 -2.40
C LEU A 428 1.28 42.05 -3.16
N PHE A 429 2.60 41.89 -3.27
CA PHE A 429 3.22 40.72 -3.89
C PHE A 429 4.34 40.16 -3.01
N GLU A 430 4.63 38.87 -3.15
CA GLU A 430 5.60 38.15 -2.31
C GLU A 430 6.52 37.24 -3.13
N ALA A 431 7.83 37.40 -2.95
CA ALA A 431 8.84 36.45 -3.40
C ALA A 431 9.43 35.68 -2.20
N LYS A 432 9.75 34.40 -2.42
CA LYS A 432 10.36 33.53 -1.40
C LYS A 432 11.64 32.91 -1.93
N GLY A 433 12.71 33.04 -1.14
CA GLY A 433 13.99 32.39 -1.35
C GLY A 433 14.29 31.38 -0.27
N LEU A 434 15.15 30.43 -0.60
CA LEU A 434 15.66 29.42 0.31
C LEU A 434 17.13 29.14 0.01
N THR A 435 18.01 29.41 0.96
CA THR A 435 19.42 28.98 0.93
C THR A 435 19.59 27.80 1.89
N VAL A 436 20.04 26.63 1.40
CA VAL A 436 20.25 25.44 2.24
C VAL A 436 21.65 25.45 2.84
N THR A 437 21.75 25.59 4.16
CA THR A 437 23.05 25.66 4.87
C THR A 437 23.56 24.30 5.33
N GLU A 438 22.67 23.40 5.77
CA GLU A 438 23.02 22.06 6.20
C GLU A 438 22.06 21.03 5.59
N ARG A 439 22.55 20.17 4.68
CA ARG A 439 21.71 19.14 4.03
C ARG A 439 21.33 18.00 4.97
N ASN A 440 22.20 17.64 5.92
CA ASN A 440 21.98 16.61 6.94
C ASN A 440 21.30 15.34 6.38
N TYR A 441 20.10 14.97 6.84
CA TYR A 441 19.41 13.76 6.39
C TYR A 441 19.18 13.66 4.87
N LEU A 442 19.14 14.79 4.15
CA LEU A 442 18.97 14.83 2.69
C LEU A 442 20.17 14.19 1.96
N MET A 443 21.32 14.04 2.62
CA MET A 443 22.49 13.38 2.05
C MET A 443 22.30 11.87 1.87
N VAL A 444 21.47 11.23 2.69
CA VAL A 444 21.20 9.78 2.59
C VAL A 444 19.84 9.46 1.99
N PHE A 445 18.92 10.42 2.01
CA PHE A 445 17.52 10.24 1.62
C PHE A 445 17.14 11.04 0.36
N PRO A 446 17.58 10.60 -0.84
CA PRO A 446 17.38 11.34 -2.10
C PRO A 446 15.92 11.40 -2.55
N TYR A 447 15.03 10.67 -1.88
CA TYR A 447 13.59 10.67 -2.14
C TYR A 447 12.89 11.95 -1.69
N ASP A 448 13.57 12.76 -0.87
CA ASP A 448 13.05 14.01 -0.36
C ASP A 448 13.92 15.17 -0.88
N LYS A 449 13.29 16.20 -1.47
CA LYS A 449 14.01 17.29 -2.15
C LYS A 449 13.84 18.62 -1.44
N TRP A 450 14.92 19.34 -1.24
CA TRP A 450 14.91 20.71 -0.75
C TRP A 450 15.84 21.50 -1.66
N ASN A 451 15.22 22.21 -2.61
CA ASN A 451 15.93 22.87 -3.69
C ASN A 451 16.26 24.29 -3.26
N ASP A 452 17.53 24.64 -3.42
CA ASP A 452 18.02 25.98 -3.20
C ASP A 452 17.47 26.92 -4.29
N HIS A 453 17.03 28.10 -3.88
CA HIS A 453 16.62 29.17 -4.78
C HIS A 453 16.82 30.49 -4.07
N GLU A 454 17.96 31.11 -4.33
CA GLU A 454 18.30 32.40 -3.75
C GLU A 454 17.51 33.51 -4.46
N LEU A 455 17.11 34.51 -3.69
CA LEU A 455 16.58 35.75 -4.24
C LEU A 455 17.74 36.72 -4.43
N PRO A 456 17.62 37.65 -5.40
CA PRO A 456 18.47 38.85 -5.42
C PRO A 456 18.41 39.61 -4.09
N ASP A 457 19.43 40.42 -3.82
CA ASP A 457 19.42 41.28 -2.64
C ASP A 457 18.40 42.42 -2.82
N PHE A 458 17.52 42.57 -1.82
CA PHE A 458 16.53 43.64 -1.73
C PHE A 458 16.69 44.40 -0.41
N GLU A 459 16.53 45.71 -0.45
CA GLU A 459 16.54 46.57 0.75
C GLU A 459 15.14 47.09 1.05
N GLU A 460 14.76 47.19 2.33
CA GLU A 460 13.48 47.81 2.70
C GLU A 460 13.44 49.28 2.28
N GLY A 461 12.35 49.67 1.63
CA GLY A 461 12.20 51.00 1.03
C GLY A 461 12.79 51.13 -0.38
N GLN A 462 13.50 50.12 -0.89
CA GLN A 462 13.97 50.11 -2.28
C GLN A 462 12.78 50.17 -3.25
N GLU A 463 12.90 51.05 -4.25
CA GLU A 463 11.95 51.15 -5.36
C GLU A 463 12.60 50.60 -6.63
N PHE A 464 11.82 49.87 -7.43
CA PHE A 464 12.27 49.32 -8.71
C PHE A 464 11.12 49.24 -9.70
N GLN A 465 11.46 49.33 -10.99
CA GLN A 465 10.52 49.06 -12.08
C GLN A 465 10.49 47.55 -12.34
N PRO A 466 9.35 46.85 -12.19
CA PRO A 466 9.24 45.45 -12.60
C PRO A 466 9.59 45.28 -14.09
N SER A 467 10.30 44.22 -14.43
CA SER A 467 10.59 43.88 -15.83
C SER A 467 9.35 43.36 -16.55
N VAL A 468 8.47 42.69 -15.80
CA VAL A 468 7.18 42.18 -16.28
C VAL A 468 6.11 42.52 -15.25
N CYS A 469 5.00 43.09 -15.73
CA CYS A 469 3.77 43.27 -14.97
C CYS A 469 2.60 43.02 -15.92
N GLU A 470 1.98 41.84 -15.84
CA GLU A 470 0.96 41.40 -16.79
C GLU A 470 -0.26 40.85 -16.05
N LEU A 471 -1.45 41.20 -16.55
CA LEU A 471 -2.66 40.45 -16.21
C LEU A 471 -2.65 39.14 -16.99
N ARG A 472 -2.34 38.04 -16.31
CA ARG A 472 -2.38 36.70 -16.90
C ARG A 472 -3.69 36.02 -16.54
N HIS A 473 -4.11 35.09 -17.38
CA HIS A 473 -5.23 34.20 -17.08
C HIS A 473 -4.75 32.76 -17.01
N GLY A 474 -5.52 31.95 -16.31
CA GLY A 474 -5.37 30.51 -16.22
C GLY A 474 -6.75 29.87 -16.09
N GLU A 475 -6.76 28.55 -15.99
CA GLU A 475 -7.98 27.78 -15.83
C GLU A 475 -7.76 26.74 -14.73
N THR A 476 -8.75 26.55 -13.86
CA THR A 476 -8.64 25.52 -12.83
C THR A 476 -8.52 24.15 -13.51
N SER A 477 -7.59 23.32 -13.03
CA SER A 477 -7.40 21.98 -13.57
C SER A 477 -8.24 20.95 -12.81
N ARG A 478 -8.80 19.99 -13.55
CA ARG A 478 -9.52 18.86 -12.95
C ARG A 478 -8.60 18.06 -12.00
N PRO A 479 -9.14 17.46 -10.94
CA PRO A 479 -8.33 16.59 -10.09
C PRO A 479 -7.82 15.38 -10.87
N SER A 480 -6.68 14.83 -10.46
CA SER A 480 -6.20 13.55 -11.01
C SER A 480 -7.05 12.40 -10.49
N LEU A 481 -7.13 11.32 -11.27
CA LEU A 481 -7.65 10.05 -10.77
C LEU A 481 -6.79 9.54 -9.61
N LEU A 482 -7.31 8.60 -8.82
CA LEU A 482 -6.54 8.04 -7.71
C LEU A 482 -5.44 7.13 -8.24
N THR A 483 -4.24 7.27 -7.68
CA THR A 483 -3.24 6.20 -7.69
C THR A 483 -3.50 5.23 -6.53
N GLU A 484 -2.81 4.09 -6.49
CA GLU A 484 -2.87 3.20 -5.32
C GLU A 484 -2.36 3.90 -4.05
N ALA A 485 -1.35 4.77 -4.15
CA ALA A 485 -0.85 5.56 -3.01
C ALA A 485 -1.92 6.54 -2.48
N ASP A 486 -2.71 7.14 -3.36
CA ASP A 486 -3.83 8.01 -2.97
C ASP A 486 -4.94 7.20 -2.29
N LEU A 487 -5.25 6.01 -2.81
CA LEU A 487 -6.26 5.12 -2.24
C LEU A 487 -5.84 4.60 -0.86
N VAL A 488 -4.57 4.21 -0.67
CA VAL A 488 -4.01 3.88 0.64
C VAL A 488 -4.18 5.07 1.60
N SER A 489 -3.87 6.28 1.14
CA SER A 489 -4.02 7.51 1.95
C SER A 489 -5.46 7.78 2.36
N LEU A 490 -6.42 7.55 1.46
CA LEU A 490 -7.84 7.75 1.73
C LEU A 490 -8.37 6.70 2.70
N MET A 491 -8.00 5.43 2.54
CA MET A 491 -8.42 4.37 3.46
C MET A 491 -7.90 4.61 4.89
N ASP A 492 -6.61 4.92 5.02
CA ASP A 492 -5.95 5.26 6.29
C ASP A 492 -6.60 6.49 6.95
N LYS A 493 -6.76 7.60 6.21
CA LYS A 493 -7.42 8.82 6.71
C LYS A 493 -8.84 8.58 7.20
N ASN A 494 -9.54 7.61 6.62
CA ASN A 494 -10.91 7.25 6.98
C ASN A 494 -11.00 6.08 7.96
N GLY A 495 -9.87 5.56 8.47
CA GLY A 495 -9.84 4.50 9.48
C GLY A 495 -10.47 3.19 9.03
N ILE A 496 -10.27 2.81 7.76
CA ILE A 496 -10.67 1.49 7.24
C ILE A 496 -9.46 0.75 6.66
N GLY A 497 -9.47 -0.57 6.74
CA GLY A 497 -8.32 -1.39 6.36
C GLY A 497 -7.16 -1.32 7.37
N THR A 498 -7.46 -1.06 8.65
CA THR A 498 -6.48 -1.06 9.75
C THR A 498 -5.75 -2.41 9.89
N ASP A 499 -4.69 -2.46 10.70
CA ASP A 499 -3.94 -3.70 10.95
C ASP A 499 -3.25 -4.25 9.68
N ALA A 500 -2.68 -3.33 8.88
CA ALA A 500 -2.01 -3.62 7.62
C ALA A 500 -2.89 -4.36 6.56
N THR A 501 -4.22 -4.19 6.59
CA THR A 501 -5.13 -4.85 5.64
C THR A 501 -5.48 -4.03 4.39
N ILE A 502 -5.15 -2.73 4.35
CA ILE A 502 -5.40 -1.82 3.20
C ILE A 502 -5.01 -2.46 1.86
N ALA A 503 -3.77 -2.95 1.73
CA ALA A 503 -3.26 -3.52 0.48
C ALA A 503 -4.08 -4.72 -0.01
N GLY A 504 -4.61 -5.53 0.91
CA GLY A 504 -5.48 -6.67 0.57
C GLY A 504 -6.82 -6.23 -0.01
N HIS A 505 -7.43 -5.18 0.56
CA HIS A 505 -8.70 -4.64 0.07
C HIS A 505 -8.57 -3.95 -1.29
N ILE A 506 -7.47 -3.21 -1.52
CA ILE A 506 -7.16 -2.63 -2.84
C ILE A 506 -6.97 -3.74 -3.89
N ASN A 507 -6.17 -4.75 -3.57
CA ASN A 507 -5.96 -5.90 -4.46
C ASN A 507 -7.29 -6.62 -4.77
N THR A 508 -8.18 -6.75 -3.79
CA THR A 508 -9.48 -7.39 -3.97
C THR A 508 -10.36 -6.65 -4.98
N VAL A 509 -10.46 -5.31 -4.92
CA VAL A 509 -11.30 -4.56 -5.88
C VAL A 509 -10.75 -4.62 -7.31
N ILE A 510 -9.44 -4.77 -7.46
CA ILE A 510 -8.76 -4.95 -8.76
C ILE A 510 -8.99 -6.37 -9.28
N GLU A 511 -8.74 -7.42 -8.48
CA GLU A 511 -8.95 -8.82 -8.86
C GLU A 511 -10.42 -9.15 -9.20
N ARG A 512 -11.36 -8.43 -8.58
CA ARG A 512 -12.80 -8.53 -8.87
C ARG A 512 -13.24 -7.69 -10.08
N GLU A 513 -12.30 -7.04 -10.76
CA GLU A 513 -12.55 -6.20 -11.94
C GLU A 513 -13.52 -5.04 -11.68
N TYR A 514 -13.65 -4.58 -10.43
CA TYR A 514 -14.42 -3.37 -10.10
C TYR A 514 -13.61 -2.11 -10.35
N VAL A 515 -12.30 -2.23 -10.25
CA VAL A 515 -11.33 -1.19 -10.57
C VAL A 515 -10.41 -1.70 -11.68
N ILE A 516 -10.14 -0.83 -12.65
CA ILE A 516 -9.22 -1.08 -13.75
C ILE A 516 -8.01 -0.16 -13.56
N GLU A 517 -6.83 -0.73 -13.74
CA GLU A 517 -5.58 0.01 -13.77
C GLU A 517 -5.34 0.60 -15.17
N ARG A 518 -5.07 1.90 -15.27
CA ARG A 518 -4.73 2.56 -16.53
C ARG A 518 -3.44 3.34 -16.41
N MET A 519 -2.53 3.14 -17.34
CA MET A 519 -1.33 3.96 -17.47
C MET A 519 -1.67 5.28 -18.17
N ASP A 520 -1.15 6.37 -17.62
CA ASP A 520 -1.08 7.69 -18.24
C ASP A 520 0.33 8.24 -18.03
N GLY A 521 1.10 8.28 -19.12
CA GLY A 521 2.56 8.43 -19.07
C GLY A 521 3.22 7.34 -18.21
N GLN A 522 3.92 7.75 -17.17
CA GLN A 522 4.61 6.87 -16.21
C GLN A 522 3.81 6.62 -14.92
N THR A 523 2.57 7.11 -14.86
CA THR A 523 1.71 7.02 -13.67
C THR A 523 0.58 6.05 -13.93
N LYS A 524 0.37 5.14 -12.96
CA LYS A 524 -0.75 4.20 -12.98
C LYS A 524 -1.90 4.76 -12.16
N TYR A 525 -3.05 4.96 -12.80
CA TYR A 525 -4.28 5.43 -12.19
C TYR A 525 -5.32 4.32 -12.07
N LEU A 526 -6.21 4.47 -11.10
CA LEU A 526 -7.33 3.59 -10.80
C LEU A 526 -8.62 4.21 -11.32
N LEU A 527 -9.33 3.48 -12.18
CA LEU A 527 -10.64 3.86 -12.69
C LEU A 527 -11.67 2.82 -12.29
N PRO A 528 -12.91 3.20 -11.97
CA PRO A 528 -13.95 2.22 -11.81
C PRO A 528 -14.26 1.57 -13.16
N SER A 529 -14.48 0.25 -13.17
CA SER A 529 -15.08 -0.40 -14.32
C SER A 529 -16.55 0.01 -14.45
N THR A 530 -17.16 -0.26 -15.61
CA THR A 530 -18.61 -0.08 -15.80
C THR A 530 -19.42 -0.78 -14.71
N LEU A 531 -18.97 -1.96 -14.29
CA LEU A 531 -19.60 -2.71 -13.20
C LEU A 531 -19.36 -2.04 -11.83
N GLY A 532 -18.12 -1.66 -11.53
CA GLY A 532 -17.79 -1.01 -10.27
C GLY A 532 -18.55 0.30 -10.08
N LEU A 533 -18.65 1.10 -11.15
CA LEU A 533 -19.41 2.35 -11.17
C LEU A 533 -20.91 2.09 -10.94
N GLY A 534 -21.53 1.20 -11.72
CA GLY A 534 -22.97 0.91 -11.61
C GLY A 534 -23.37 0.30 -10.27
N LEU A 535 -22.50 -0.50 -9.64
CA LEU A 535 -22.73 -1.00 -8.28
C LEU A 535 -22.75 0.16 -7.27
N VAL A 536 -21.72 1.01 -7.24
CA VAL A 536 -21.66 2.13 -6.28
C VAL A 536 -22.80 3.10 -6.50
N GLU A 537 -23.06 3.53 -7.73
CA GLU A 537 -24.14 4.47 -8.03
C GLU A 537 -25.51 3.89 -7.69
N GLY A 538 -25.75 2.61 -8.01
CA GLY A 538 -27.00 1.94 -7.66
C GLY A 538 -27.26 1.87 -6.15
N TYR A 539 -26.22 1.58 -5.36
CA TYR A 539 -26.33 1.58 -3.89
C TYR A 539 -26.39 2.99 -3.30
N ASP A 540 -25.75 3.98 -3.91
CA ASP A 540 -25.80 5.40 -3.47
C ASP A 540 -27.16 6.06 -3.71
N GLN A 541 -27.99 5.51 -4.60
CA GLN A 541 -29.40 5.94 -4.75
C GLN A 541 -30.33 5.44 -3.64
N ILE A 542 -29.87 4.50 -2.81
CA ILE A 542 -30.64 3.98 -1.66
C ILE A 542 -30.47 4.94 -0.48
N ASP A 543 -31.57 5.46 0.04
CA ASP A 543 -31.54 6.42 1.14
C ASP A 543 -31.24 5.71 2.46
N PHE A 544 -29.94 5.68 2.82
CA PHE A 544 -29.43 5.09 4.05
C PHE A 544 -28.35 6.01 4.63
N SER A 545 -28.61 6.53 5.84
CA SER A 545 -27.82 7.60 6.48
C SER A 545 -26.33 7.26 6.71
N PRO A 546 -25.92 6.00 7.00
CA PRO A 546 -24.50 5.63 7.01
C PRO A 546 -23.84 5.47 5.63
N SER A 547 -24.65 5.37 4.56
CA SER A 547 -24.29 5.02 3.18
C SER A 547 -23.59 3.66 3.03
N PHE A 548 -23.82 3.02 1.87
CA PHE A 548 -23.16 1.77 1.52
C PHE A 548 -21.70 2.00 1.09
N SER A 549 -21.46 3.03 0.28
CA SER A 549 -20.16 3.33 -0.34
C SER A 549 -19.24 4.19 0.54
N LYS A 550 -19.79 4.84 1.58
CA LYS A 550 -18.99 5.62 2.51
C LYS A 550 -18.36 4.73 3.60
N PRO A 551 -17.20 5.09 4.14
CA PRO A 551 -16.43 4.24 5.05
C PRO A 551 -16.99 4.17 6.49
N LEU A 552 -18.06 4.92 6.82
CA LEU A 552 -18.49 5.17 8.20
C LEU A 552 -18.77 3.87 8.99
N LEU A 553 -19.65 3.01 8.46
CA LEU A 553 -20.06 1.78 9.15
C LEU A 553 -18.89 0.80 9.32
N ARG A 554 -18.00 0.74 8.31
CA ARG A 554 -16.79 -0.09 8.38
C ARG A 554 -15.81 0.45 9.43
N ARG A 555 -15.57 1.76 9.44
CA ARG A 555 -14.70 2.41 10.44
C ARG A 555 -15.18 2.13 11.86
N GLU A 556 -16.48 2.23 12.11
CA GLU A 556 -17.04 1.89 13.43
C GLU A 556 -16.81 0.42 13.80
N THR A 557 -16.99 -0.49 12.84
CA THR A 557 -16.75 -1.92 13.04
C THR A 557 -15.28 -2.20 13.38
N GLU A 558 -14.34 -1.64 12.62
CA GLU A 558 -12.91 -1.79 12.90
C GLU A 558 -12.52 -1.20 14.25
N ARG A 559 -13.05 -0.03 14.60
CA ARG A 559 -12.84 0.58 15.93
C ARG A 559 -13.32 -0.34 17.06
N ARG A 560 -14.46 -1.00 16.91
CA ARG A 560 -14.98 -1.96 17.90
C ARG A 560 -14.13 -3.23 17.98
N VAL A 561 -13.58 -3.70 16.85
CA VAL A 561 -12.63 -4.83 16.84
C VAL A 561 -11.34 -4.47 17.59
N VAL A 562 -10.84 -3.24 17.44
CA VAL A 562 -9.71 -2.74 18.25
C VAL A 562 -10.07 -2.71 19.74
N GLU A 563 -11.30 -2.33 20.10
CA GLU A 563 -11.76 -2.38 21.49
C GLU A 563 -11.78 -3.81 22.08
N VAL A 564 -11.99 -4.84 21.26
CA VAL A 564 -11.85 -6.25 21.69
C VAL A 564 -10.38 -6.57 22.00
N ALA A 565 -9.47 -6.19 21.11
CA ALA A 565 -8.03 -6.39 21.29
C ALA A 565 -7.49 -5.72 22.57
N GLU A 566 -8.05 -4.57 22.93
CA GLU A 566 -7.70 -3.83 24.16
C GLU A 566 -8.42 -4.34 25.42
N GLY A 567 -9.38 -5.26 25.28
CA GLY A 567 -10.21 -5.76 26.38
C GLY A 567 -11.28 -4.79 26.87
N ARG A 568 -11.64 -3.77 26.08
CA ARG A 568 -12.70 -2.79 26.38
C ARG A 568 -14.10 -3.27 25.97
N ARG A 569 -14.20 -4.27 25.10
CA ARG A 569 -15.46 -4.91 24.67
C ARG A 569 -15.31 -6.41 24.51
N SER A 570 -16.42 -7.14 24.60
CA SER A 570 -16.44 -8.58 24.34
C SER A 570 -16.60 -8.88 22.84
N LYS A 571 -16.07 -10.03 22.39
CA LYS A 571 -16.28 -10.57 21.04
C LYS A 571 -17.76 -10.66 20.66
N HIS A 572 -18.58 -11.18 21.58
CA HIS A 572 -20.00 -11.40 21.35
C HIS A 572 -20.76 -10.08 21.09
N ASP A 573 -20.49 -9.05 21.89
CA ASP A 573 -21.17 -7.76 21.75
C ASP A 573 -20.81 -7.07 20.43
N VAL A 574 -19.53 -7.13 20.03
CA VAL A 574 -19.07 -6.55 18.76
C VAL A 574 -19.68 -7.27 17.56
N ILE A 575 -19.69 -8.60 17.56
CA ILE A 575 -20.33 -9.38 16.49
C ILE A 575 -21.82 -9.03 16.39
N ASN A 576 -22.57 -9.09 17.49
CA ASN A 576 -24.01 -8.85 17.46
C ASN A 576 -24.35 -7.42 17.03
N GLN A 577 -23.69 -6.42 17.61
CA GLN A 577 -23.95 -5.03 17.28
C GLN A 577 -23.62 -4.73 15.81
N SER A 578 -22.50 -5.24 15.29
CA SER A 578 -22.15 -5.05 13.89
C SER A 578 -23.14 -5.79 12.97
N LEU A 579 -23.48 -7.04 13.25
CA LEU A 579 -24.43 -7.79 12.43
C LEU A 579 -25.80 -7.12 12.40
N GLU A 580 -26.29 -6.57 13.52
CA GLU A 580 -27.58 -5.88 13.55
C GLU A 580 -27.61 -4.64 12.64
N GLN A 581 -26.57 -3.80 12.69
CA GLN A 581 -26.46 -2.64 11.80
C GLN A 581 -26.41 -3.04 10.32
N TYR A 582 -25.70 -4.13 10.00
CA TYR A 582 -25.63 -4.63 8.62
C TYR A 582 -26.91 -5.38 8.19
N LYS A 583 -27.68 -5.97 9.11
CA LYS A 583 -29.03 -6.51 8.83
C LYS A 583 -29.97 -5.39 8.43
N GLU A 584 -30.01 -4.30 9.18
CA GLU A 584 -30.80 -3.11 8.85
C GLU A 584 -30.45 -2.59 7.44
N MET A 585 -29.15 -2.41 7.19
CA MET A 585 -28.64 -2.02 5.88
C MET A 585 -29.07 -3.01 4.77
N TYR A 586 -29.04 -4.31 5.03
CA TYR A 586 -29.44 -5.34 4.08
C TYR A 586 -30.94 -5.32 3.79
N VAL A 587 -31.79 -5.12 4.80
CA VAL A 587 -33.25 -5.04 4.62
C VAL A 587 -33.63 -3.86 3.73
N ILE A 588 -33.00 -2.70 3.96
CA ILE A 588 -33.19 -1.51 3.12
C ILE A 588 -32.69 -1.78 1.69
N ALA A 589 -31.50 -2.37 1.55
CA ALA A 589 -30.96 -2.75 0.24
C ALA A 589 -31.88 -3.69 -0.53
N ARG A 590 -32.43 -4.71 0.14
CA ARG A 590 -33.35 -5.69 -0.46
C ARG A 590 -34.65 -5.03 -0.92
N ARG A 591 -35.20 -4.09 -0.16
CA ARG A 591 -36.42 -3.35 -0.51
C ARG A 591 -36.23 -2.48 -1.75
N GLU A 592 -35.06 -1.85 -1.88
CA GLU A 592 -34.78 -0.87 -2.92
C GLU A 592 -33.82 -1.37 -4.01
N PHE A 593 -33.59 -2.69 -4.07
CA PHE A 593 -32.63 -3.31 -4.98
C PHE A 593 -32.93 -3.09 -6.47
N GLY A 594 -34.16 -2.66 -6.81
CA GLY A 594 -34.51 -2.22 -8.16
C GLY A 594 -33.56 -1.14 -8.68
N LYS A 595 -33.19 -0.16 -7.84
CA LYS A 595 -32.25 0.92 -8.19
C LYS A 595 -30.89 0.41 -8.62
N VAL A 596 -30.36 -0.59 -7.89
CA VAL A 596 -29.08 -1.24 -8.21
C VAL A 596 -29.14 -1.96 -9.56
N VAL A 597 -30.25 -2.66 -9.83
CA VAL A 597 -30.42 -3.44 -11.07
C VAL A 597 -30.58 -2.52 -12.28
N GLU A 598 -31.37 -1.45 -12.14
CA GLU A 598 -31.59 -0.47 -13.20
C GLU A 598 -30.28 0.19 -13.65
N GLU A 599 -29.46 0.64 -12.70
CA GLU A 599 -28.17 1.26 -12.99
C GLU A 599 -27.20 0.28 -13.67
N ASN A 600 -27.09 -0.95 -13.17
CA ASN A 600 -26.24 -1.97 -13.77
C ASN A 600 -26.77 -2.44 -15.15
N GLY A 601 -28.08 -2.43 -15.35
CA GLY A 601 -28.72 -2.72 -16.63
C GLY A 601 -28.45 -1.63 -17.68
N ALA A 602 -28.49 -0.36 -17.29
CA ALA A 602 -28.12 0.77 -18.14
C ALA A 602 -26.64 0.70 -18.54
N ALA A 603 -25.76 0.43 -17.57
CA ALA A 603 -24.33 0.24 -17.78
C ALA A 603 -24.02 -0.94 -18.72
N GLY A 604 -24.79 -2.03 -18.63
CA GLY A 604 -24.70 -3.19 -19.52
C GLY A 604 -25.17 -2.94 -20.96
N ARG A 605 -26.20 -2.11 -21.17
CA ARG A 605 -26.68 -1.75 -22.53
C ARG A 605 -25.69 -0.88 -23.30
N SER A 606 -24.94 -0.03 -22.61
CA SER A 606 -23.84 0.75 -23.22
C SER A 606 -22.72 -0.12 -23.82
N ARG A 607 -22.50 -1.35 -23.30
CA ARG A 607 -21.61 -2.35 -23.93
C ARG A 607 -22.15 -2.89 -25.26
N GLY A 608 -23.47 -2.96 -25.44
CA GLY A 608 -24.11 -3.39 -26.69
C GLY A 608 -24.04 -2.32 -27.79
N ALA A 609 -24.19 -1.05 -27.42
CA ALA A 609 -24.13 0.07 -28.36
C ALA A 609 -22.70 0.36 -28.88
N GLN A 610 -21.68 0.24 -28.02
CA GLN A 610 -20.27 0.43 -28.46
C GLN A 610 -19.72 -0.72 -29.32
N ARG A 611 -20.34 -1.91 -29.30
CA ARG A 611 -20.02 -2.99 -30.25
C ARG A 611 -20.87 -2.96 -31.53
N GLY A 612 -21.92 -2.14 -31.60
CA GLY A 612 -22.84 -2.05 -32.74
C GLY A 612 -22.74 -0.76 -33.58
N GLY A 613 -21.97 0.23 -33.15
CA GLY A 613 -21.81 1.52 -33.83
C GLY A 613 -20.69 1.54 -34.87
N GLY A 614 -20.66 0.58 -35.78
CA GLY A 614 -19.69 0.48 -36.86
C GLY A 614 -20.35 0.15 -38.18
N GLY A 615 -21.09 1.11 -38.75
CA GLY A 615 -21.55 1.02 -40.13
C GLY A 615 -22.96 1.53 -40.36
N ARG A 616 -23.06 2.79 -40.80
CA ARG A 616 -23.85 3.26 -41.96
C ARG A 616 -23.98 4.79 -41.90
N GLY A 617 -23.26 5.45 -42.80
CA GLY A 617 -23.46 6.84 -43.19
C GLY A 617 -22.93 6.98 -44.61
N GLY A 618 -23.83 6.85 -45.58
CA GLY A 618 -23.52 6.91 -47.01
C GLY A 618 -23.70 8.30 -47.60
N GLY A 619 -22.97 8.53 -48.69
CA GLY A 619 -23.06 9.61 -49.66
C GLY A 619 -21.75 9.61 -50.46
N GLY A 620 -21.66 9.48 -51.77
CA GLY A 620 -22.61 9.50 -52.88
C GLY A 620 -21.86 10.12 -54.07
N GLY A 621 -21.66 9.39 -55.17
CA GLY A 621 -21.19 9.95 -56.46
C GLY A 621 -20.22 9.06 -57.25
N PRO A 622 -20.26 9.06 -58.61
CA PRO A 622 -20.16 7.83 -59.40
C PRO A 622 -19.02 7.76 -60.43
N GLY A 623 -18.78 6.55 -60.96
CA GLY A 623 -18.01 6.26 -62.17
C GLY A 623 -17.04 5.10 -61.96
N GLY A 624 -16.91 4.08 -62.80
CA GLY A 624 -17.54 3.72 -64.07
C GLY A 624 -16.77 2.51 -64.64
N GLY A 625 -17.47 1.61 -65.33
CA GLY A 625 -16.92 0.78 -66.40
C GLY A 625 -16.22 -0.55 -66.07
N GLY A 626 -16.73 -1.63 -66.68
CA GLY A 626 -15.87 -2.68 -67.25
C GLY A 626 -16.04 -4.10 -66.69
N PRO A 627 -16.64 -5.05 -67.44
CA PRO A 627 -16.97 -6.39 -66.98
C PRO A 627 -16.04 -7.49 -67.54
N GLY A 628 -16.05 -8.65 -66.88
CA GLY A 628 -15.54 -9.93 -67.38
C GLY A 628 -15.14 -10.79 -66.18
N GLY A 629 -15.62 -12.01 -65.97
CA GLY A 629 -16.20 -13.01 -66.87
C GLY A 629 -15.60 -14.35 -66.44
N GLY A 630 -16.40 -15.42 -66.41
CA GLY A 630 -15.89 -16.79 -66.32
C GLY A 630 -16.01 -17.46 -64.94
N GLY A 631 -17.21 -18.01 -64.69
CA GLY A 631 -17.49 -19.45 -64.63
C GLY A 631 -16.63 -20.42 -63.77
N PRO A 632 -17.26 -21.49 -63.26
CA PRO A 632 -16.80 -22.26 -62.11
C PRO A 632 -16.17 -23.60 -62.52
N ASP A 633 -15.52 -24.29 -61.58
CA ASP A 633 -15.84 -25.70 -61.23
C ASP A 633 -14.73 -26.40 -60.44
N GLY A 634 -15.19 -27.31 -59.59
CA GLY A 634 -14.49 -28.56 -59.24
C GLY A 634 -13.33 -28.41 -58.25
N GLY A 635 -13.27 -29.12 -57.13
CA GLY A 635 -13.83 -30.44 -56.87
C GLY A 635 -12.72 -31.29 -56.27
N HIS A 636 -13.03 -31.87 -55.10
CA HIS A 636 -12.51 -33.11 -54.53
C HIS A 636 -11.01 -33.39 -54.44
N GLY A 637 -10.60 -33.79 -53.22
CA GLY A 637 -9.61 -34.86 -53.05
C GLY A 637 -8.61 -34.62 -51.94
N GLY A 638 -8.88 -35.15 -50.74
CA GLY A 638 -7.78 -35.58 -49.85
C GLY A 638 -7.15 -36.89 -50.38
N PRO A 639 -6.48 -37.70 -49.54
CA PRO A 639 -5.79 -37.42 -48.28
C PRO A 639 -4.37 -38.03 -48.26
N SER A 640 -3.69 -37.95 -47.10
CA SER A 640 -2.56 -38.81 -46.68
C SER A 640 -1.21 -38.52 -47.37
N SER A 641 -0.03 -38.77 -46.82
CA SER A 641 0.45 -39.04 -45.46
C SER A 641 1.98 -39.00 -45.50
N ARG A 642 2.58 -38.76 -44.32
CA ARG A 642 3.87 -39.29 -43.85
C ARG A 642 5.21 -38.77 -44.43
N ARG A 643 6.00 -38.31 -43.44
CA ARG A 643 7.42 -38.58 -43.16
C ARG A 643 8.48 -37.79 -43.96
N GLY A 644 9.19 -36.94 -43.21
CA GLY A 644 10.54 -37.32 -42.78
C GLY A 644 11.62 -36.23 -42.92
N LYS A 645 12.43 -36.14 -41.85
CA LYS A 645 13.75 -35.48 -41.73
C LYS A 645 13.70 -33.95 -41.77
N GLY A 646 14.31 -33.19 -40.86
CA GLY A 646 15.55 -33.39 -40.12
C GLY A 646 16.45 -32.20 -40.48
N GLY A 647 16.90 -31.40 -39.49
CA GLY A 647 17.81 -30.28 -39.72
C GLY A 647 17.92 -29.40 -38.48
N GLY A 648 19.15 -29.15 -38.04
CA GLY A 648 19.52 -28.54 -36.75
C GLY A 648 19.40 -27.00 -36.67
N PRO A 649 20.02 -26.39 -35.65
CA PRO A 649 19.66 -25.07 -35.11
C PRO A 649 20.37 -23.92 -35.82
N PRO A 650 19.92 -22.66 -35.68
CA PRO A 650 20.70 -21.52 -36.11
C PRO A 650 21.67 -21.05 -35.02
N SER A 651 22.86 -20.78 -35.52
CA SER A 651 24.07 -20.30 -34.87
C SER A 651 24.04 -18.81 -34.50
N SER A 652 24.89 -18.50 -33.54
CA SER A 652 25.52 -17.22 -33.19
C SER A 652 25.82 -16.27 -34.34
N ASN A 653 25.70 -14.97 -34.07
CA ASN A 653 26.39 -13.91 -34.81
C ASN A 653 27.30 -13.11 -33.86
N ARG A 654 28.59 -13.10 -34.16
CA ARG A 654 29.63 -12.17 -33.67
C ARG A 654 29.86 -11.10 -34.74
N GLY A 655 30.27 -9.91 -34.30
CA GLY A 655 30.87 -8.86 -35.14
C GLY A 655 31.57 -7.81 -34.28
N ASP A 656 32.88 -8.02 -34.10
CA ASP A 656 34.06 -7.11 -34.01
C ASP A 656 33.85 -5.64 -33.57
N ILE A 657 34.47 -5.11 -32.51
CA ILE A 657 35.90 -4.77 -32.24
C ILE A 657 36.55 -3.84 -33.26
N ILE A 658 36.78 -2.57 -32.87
CA ILE A 658 37.96 -1.77 -33.23
C ILE A 658 38.39 -0.95 -31.99
N GLN A 659 39.67 -1.10 -31.60
CA GLN A 659 40.43 -0.30 -30.63
C GLN A 659 40.87 1.04 -31.22
N VAL A 660 41.03 2.07 -30.39
CA VAL A 660 42.01 3.14 -30.58
C VAL A 660 42.56 3.55 -29.20
N ASP A 661 43.82 3.17 -28.91
CA ASP A 661 44.75 3.86 -27.97
C ASP A 661 45.18 5.19 -28.64
N SER A 662 45.72 6.26 -28.03
CA SER A 662 46.69 6.46 -26.96
C SER A 662 46.80 7.99 -26.71
N GLU A 663 47.01 8.44 -25.47
CA GLU A 663 48.22 9.17 -24.97
C GLU A 663 48.26 10.71 -25.11
N ASP A 664 48.64 11.31 -23.96
CA ASP A 664 49.37 12.57 -23.68
C ASP A 664 48.83 13.94 -24.18
N ASP A 665 48.66 14.91 -23.27
CA ASP A 665 49.73 15.89 -22.94
C ASP A 665 49.31 16.97 -21.90
N THR A 666 50.22 17.21 -20.95
CA THR A 666 50.64 18.41 -20.16
C THR A 666 49.77 19.65 -19.76
N GLY A 667 50.12 20.19 -18.57
CA GLY A 667 50.25 21.64 -18.25
C GLY A 667 49.03 22.32 -17.57
N VAL A 668 48.96 22.68 -16.27
CA VAL A 668 49.73 23.59 -15.39
C VAL A 668 49.55 25.12 -15.66
N PHE A 669 49.10 25.87 -14.61
CA PHE A 669 49.07 27.34 -14.36
C PHE A 669 48.13 28.21 -15.23
N HIS A 670 47.49 29.32 -14.81
CA HIS A 670 47.57 30.24 -13.66
C HIS A 670 46.26 31.08 -13.56
N SER A 671 46.01 31.64 -12.38
CA SER A 671 45.20 32.82 -12.01
C SER A 671 44.55 33.71 -13.11
N GLN A 672 43.25 33.98 -12.97
CA GLN A 672 42.70 35.27 -12.50
C GLN A 672 41.30 35.06 -11.95
#